data_AF-A0A226E9R5-F1
#
_entry.id   AF-A0A226E9R5-F1
#
_cell.length_a   1.000
_cell.length_b   1.000
_cell.length_c   1.000
_cell.angle_alpha   90.00
_cell.angle_beta   90.00
_cell.angle_gamma   90.00
#
_symmetry.space_group_name_H-M   'P 1'
#
loop_
_entity.id
_entity.type
_entity.pdbx_description
1 polymer ?
#
loop_
_entity_poly.entity_id
_entity_poly.type
_entity_poly.pdbx_seq_one_letter_code
_entity_poly.pdbx_strand_id
1 'polypeptide(L)'
;MSSKNIVLAFSEHSKLFKFYSKCPMQWVSEREIIEYKSWRRERSVLYWHINCILTISVTYQAGFAYVLYQQLFRPDPSRHLFKVVIMSMLGVLNWYGSVMHLMTTLYGDGAAIGWNQLQKIERDLKNWKENHGIHRFHVPPPTPLFDLEKIVLLSVVPVFAAYFPFVLASNILMHMDSLYPVVTDISSFLRLTFPAMMALHLLRDVILIINVFEICSIFSLVILFFLSTLHVMDKILSILVEKSKGIVLSRQKGDLMNKIEYLLRTHVHLQLAYKPIARYQELGTIALMLMGLLVFIFSNFATLRFYKLLPFMVFAFYPSVSAVVGVIANLTLPYTHKLFEDSMEVLRLLGGGCAFGLRGEVRLLRRKIWSVRAHRLYAGVGGNNIFCLNKETKVHYFHEFKKRKYSKCCTTANNVPTKNIALAFSEHEKLFTFYSKSPLQWQIFRPDPSRHLFIVVIRSILGVLNWFGFVMYLMTTLYGDGAAIGWNQLHKIERDLKDWAEGCGIRRIQVPHPTPRFDLEKITLLSTVRVFVGYFYLSVVSDMLMSWDSMYLVVTDISSVLNLTFPAMMALHVLRYVVVIMNVFEICSIFSFLILLFLSGLRVMNNILSTLLLQSKGIGLSRQKIDHVDRIHCLLRTHIHLQLAYKPIARYQELGTIALMLVGLFAFVFSNFATLRFYKLLPFMVFVFNPSVSAVVAAIVNLTWPLTHKLFDDSREVLRLQGRGYALGLRGEVRLLRRKIRSVRAHRLYAGMGGNNLFCLNKETKVQYFECVIDYTITLLLSVPNTVVWKIGAM
;
A
#
# COMPACT_ATOMS: atom_id res chain seq x y z
N MET A 1 4.81 -16.98 -2.66
CA MET A 1 6.26 -16.91 -2.36
C MET A 1 7.02 -18.25 -2.38
N SER A 2 8.21 -18.28 -2.99
CA SER A 2 9.18 -19.39 -2.92
C SER A 2 10.16 -19.24 -1.75
N SER A 3 10.63 -20.35 -1.15
CA SER A 3 11.70 -20.34 -0.13
C SER A 3 12.99 -19.67 -0.65
N LYS A 4 13.23 -19.74 -1.97
CA LYS A 4 14.34 -19.05 -2.64
C LYS A 4 14.28 -17.52 -2.46
N ASN A 5 13.08 -16.93 -2.44
CA ASN A 5 12.92 -15.49 -2.25
C ASN A 5 13.27 -15.07 -0.83
N ILE A 6 12.95 -15.92 0.17
CA ILE A 6 13.31 -15.71 1.57
C ILE A 6 14.83 -15.74 1.74
N VAL A 7 15.47 -16.78 1.21
CA VAL A 7 16.94 -16.91 1.20
C VAL A 7 17.61 -15.71 0.53
N LEU A 8 17.08 -15.26 -0.61
CA LEU A 8 17.60 -14.10 -1.32
C LEU A 8 17.49 -12.83 -0.47
N ALA A 9 16.34 -12.57 0.15
CA ALA A 9 16.14 -11.38 0.97
C ALA A 9 17.04 -11.36 2.22
N PHE A 10 17.24 -12.48 2.90
CA PHE A 10 18.20 -12.57 4.01
C PHE A 10 19.65 -12.41 3.53
N SER A 11 19.98 -12.94 2.36
CA SER A 11 21.30 -12.74 1.74
C SER A 11 21.54 -11.26 1.43
N GLU A 12 20.57 -10.58 0.81
CA GLU A 12 20.66 -9.14 0.54
C GLU A 12 20.74 -8.31 1.84
N HIS A 13 19.98 -8.67 2.88
CA HIS A 13 20.08 -8.01 4.19
C HIS A 13 21.50 -8.14 4.74
N SER A 14 22.07 -9.35 4.73
CA SER A 14 23.43 -9.63 5.20
C SER A 14 24.52 -8.94 4.38
N LYS A 15 24.24 -8.59 3.11
CA LYS A 15 25.17 -7.86 2.23
C LYS A 15 25.12 -6.36 2.46
N LEU A 16 23.92 -5.77 2.50
CA LEU A 16 23.72 -4.33 2.61
C LEU A 16 24.04 -3.81 4.02
N PHE A 17 23.77 -4.60 5.07
CA PHE A 17 24.00 -4.21 6.46
C PHE A 17 25.28 -4.81 7.04
N LYS A 18 26.37 -4.84 6.26
CA LYS A 18 27.70 -5.21 6.77
C LYS A 18 28.34 -4.01 7.46
N PHE A 19 28.40 -4.05 8.78
CA PHE A 19 29.14 -3.09 9.60
C PHE A 19 30.14 -3.81 10.50
N TYR A 20 30.99 -3.04 11.19
CA TYR A 20 31.99 -3.61 12.11
C TYR A 20 31.35 -4.40 13.27
N SER A 21 30.20 -3.94 13.77
CA SER A 21 29.34 -4.70 14.67
C SER A 21 28.45 -5.66 13.89
N LYS A 22 28.28 -6.88 14.41
CA LYS A 22 27.36 -7.87 13.82
C LYS A 22 26.20 -8.14 14.77
N CYS A 23 24.99 -8.10 14.23
CA CYS A 23 23.80 -8.56 14.94
C CYS A 23 24.01 -10.02 15.42
N PRO A 24 23.56 -10.40 16.63
CA PRO A 24 23.67 -11.77 17.12
C PRO A 24 22.89 -12.78 16.26
N MET A 25 21.82 -12.35 15.59
CA MET A 25 21.06 -13.20 14.68
C MET A 25 21.56 -12.99 13.24
N GLN A 26 22.28 -13.96 12.70
CA GLN A 26 22.98 -13.86 11.42
C GLN A 26 22.44 -14.88 10.41
N TRP A 27 22.34 -14.47 9.15
CA TRP A 27 22.07 -15.37 8.04
C TRP A 27 23.34 -16.09 7.60
N VAL A 28 23.33 -17.43 7.57
CA VAL A 28 24.44 -18.25 7.08
C VAL A 28 24.06 -18.83 5.72
N SER A 29 24.49 -18.17 4.64
CA SER A 29 24.09 -18.49 3.27
C SER A 29 24.44 -19.92 2.83
N GLU A 30 25.54 -20.48 3.33
CA GLU A 30 26.00 -21.84 2.99
C GLU A 30 25.04 -22.94 3.46
N ARG A 31 24.39 -22.71 4.60
CA ARG A 31 23.51 -23.69 5.25
C ARG A 31 22.04 -23.35 5.09
N GLU A 32 21.73 -22.16 4.55
CA GLU A 32 20.40 -21.57 4.51
C GLU A 32 19.72 -21.51 5.89
N ILE A 33 20.48 -21.28 6.96
CA ILE A 33 19.98 -21.21 8.34
C ILE A 33 20.20 -19.82 8.94
N ILE A 34 19.38 -19.50 9.94
CA ILE A 34 19.63 -18.37 10.84
C ILE A 34 20.42 -18.92 12.03
N GLU A 35 21.64 -18.41 12.24
CA GLU A 35 22.47 -18.75 13.39
C GLU A 35 22.40 -17.63 14.44
N TYR A 36 22.22 -18.01 15.70
CA TYR A 36 22.37 -17.08 16.81
C TYR A 36 23.75 -17.23 17.44
N LYS A 37 24.51 -16.15 17.47
CA LYS A 37 25.85 -16.12 18.06
C LYS A 37 25.84 -15.32 19.35
N SER A 38 26.25 -15.96 20.43
CA SER A 38 26.43 -15.30 21.73
C SER A 38 27.64 -14.37 21.71
N TRP A 39 27.53 -13.24 22.40
CA TRP A 39 28.63 -12.29 22.64
C TRP A 39 29.86 -12.93 23.31
N ARG A 40 29.68 -14.07 24.00
CA ARG A 40 30.79 -14.85 24.58
C ARG A 40 31.65 -15.56 23.53
N ARG A 41 31.09 -15.88 22.37
CA ARG A 41 31.77 -16.62 21.29
C ARG A 41 32.33 -15.70 20.21
N GLU A 42 31.65 -14.60 19.88
CA GLU A 42 32.10 -13.67 18.84
C GLU A 42 32.16 -12.22 19.36
N ARG A 43 33.36 -11.62 19.37
CA ARG A 43 33.59 -10.25 19.86
C ARG A 43 32.82 -9.18 19.06
N SER A 44 32.56 -9.42 17.78
CA SER A 44 31.76 -8.52 16.93
C SER A 44 30.32 -8.33 17.43
N VAL A 45 29.75 -9.37 18.07
CA VAL A 45 28.43 -9.33 18.69
C VAL A 45 28.48 -8.54 20.01
N LEU A 46 29.57 -8.66 20.77
CA LEU A 46 29.79 -7.81 21.96
C LEU A 46 29.83 -6.32 21.56
N TYR A 47 30.55 -5.97 20.50
CA TYR A 47 30.56 -4.59 19.97
C TYR A 47 29.18 -4.12 19.52
N TRP A 48 28.37 -5.00 18.92
CA TRP A 48 26.99 -4.68 18.58
C TRP A 48 26.15 -4.34 19.81
N HIS A 49 26.25 -5.12 20.90
CA HIS A 49 25.55 -4.80 22.15
C HIS A 49 26.04 -3.50 22.76
N ILE A 50 27.36 -3.26 22.81
CA ILE A 50 27.95 -2.02 23.32
C ILE A 50 27.43 -0.83 22.50
N ASN A 51 27.46 -0.91 21.17
CA ASN A 51 26.95 0.13 20.28
C ASN A 51 25.47 0.40 20.56
N CYS A 52 24.60 -0.61 20.56
CA CYS A 52 23.17 -0.43 20.79
C CYS A 52 22.83 0.09 22.20
N ILE A 53 23.56 -0.34 23.23
CA ILE A 53 23.36 0.15 24.60
C ILE A 53 23.82 1.60 24.69
N LEU A 54 25.05 1.89 24.23
CA LEU A 54 25.65 3.22 24.35
C LEU A 54 24.92 4.25 23.48
N THR A 55 24.71 3.97 22.20
CA THR A 55 24.14 4.94 21.25
C THR A 55 22.62 4.99 21.36
N ILE A 56 21.92 3.88 21.10
CA ILE A 56 20.45 3.82 21.02
C ILE A 56 19.81 4.02 22.39
N SER A 57 20.26 3.27 23.40
CA SER A 57 19.54 3.14 24.68
C SER A 57 19.91 4.17 25.72
N VAL A 58 21.19 4.57 25.82
CA VAL A 58 21.65 5.55 26.81
C VAL A 58 21.72 6.94 26.20
N THR A 59 22.56 7.15 25.19
CA THR A 59 22.89 8.50 24.69
C THR A 59 21.68 9.17 24.04
N TYR A 60 20.98 8.50 23.13
CA TYR A 60 19.80 9.08 22.46
C TYR A 60 18.59 9.25 23.38
N GLN A 61 18.35 8.31 24.31
CA GLN A 61 17.26 8.45 25.28
C GLN A 61 17.55 9.57 26.28
N ALA A 62 18.79 9.72 26.74
CA ALA A 62 19.20 10.84 27.59
C ALA A 62 19.07 12.18 26.85
N GLY A 63 19.52 12.25 25.59
CA GLY A 63 19.33 13.44 24.76
C GLY A 63 17.84 13.75 24.53
N PHE A 64 17.00 12.73 24.30
CA PHE A 64 15.57 12.92 24.14
C PHE A 64 14.89 13.40 25.45
N ALA A 65 15.24 12.79 26.58
CA ALA A 65 14.78 13.21 27.90
C ALA A 65 15.23 14.65 28.23
N TYR A 66 16.45 15.02 27.83
CA TYR A 66 16.95 16.39 27.95
C TYR A 66 16.13 17.37 27.11
N VAL A 67 15.83 17.03 25.85
CA VAL A 67 14.97 17.85 24.99
C VAL A 67 13.58 18.00 25.59
N LEU A 68 12.97 16.93 26.11
CA LEU A 68 11.68 16.99 26.78
C LEU A 68 11.73 17.87 28.04
N TYR A 69 12.77 17.73 28.86
CA TYR A 69 13.01 18.56 30.03
C TYR A 69 13.10 20.04 29.64
N GLN A 70 13.87 20.37 28.59
CA GLN A 70 13.95 21.74 28.09
C GLN A 70 12.58 22.25 27.62
N GLN A 71 11.81 21.46 26.88
CA GLN A 71 10.47 21.88 26.43
C GLN A 71 9.50 22.12 27.59
N LEU A 72 9.57 21.32 28.65
CA LEU A 72 8.66 21.43 29.79
C LEU A 72 9.02 22.57 30.75
N PHE A 73 10.31 22.78 31.01
CA PHE A 73 10.76 23.69 32.08
C PHE A 73 11.45 24.96 31.57
N ARG A 74 11.90 24.98 30.32
CA ARG A 74 12.54 26.13 29.68
C ARG A 74 12.01 26.31 28.25
N PRO A 75 10.69 26.59 28.09
CA PRO A 75 10.10 26.75 26.77
C PRO A 75 10.81 27.90 26.06
N ASP A 76 11.66 27.54 25.11
CA ASP A 76 12.34 28.49 24.24
C ASP A 76 11.36 28.86 23.12
N PRO A 77 10.81 30.10 23.13
CA PRO A 77 9.83 30.51 22.12
C PRO A 77 10.42 30.53 20.70
N SER A 78 11.75 30.49 20.56
CA SER A 78 12.41 30.42 19.26
C SER A 78 12.39 29.03 18.63
N ARG A 79 12.12 27.97 19.41
CA ARG A 79 12.06 26.61 18.87
C ARG A 79 10.77 26.40 18.09
N HIS A 80 10.89 26.37 16.77
CA HIS A 80 9.79 26.02 15.89
C HIS A 80 9.17 24.67 16.30
N LEU A 81 7.85 24.66 16.54
CA LEU A 81 7.04 23.46 16.87
C LEU A 81 7.40 22.23 16.03
N PHE A 82 7.72 22.46 14.76
CA PHE A 82 8.21 21.47 13.81
C PHE A 82 9.42 20.66 14.33
N LYS A 83 10.45 21.32 14.90
CA LYS A 83 11.64 20.65 15.43
C LYS A 83 11.28 19.73 16.60
N VAL A 84 10.40 20.20 17.48
CA VAL A 84 9.92 19.43 18.64
C VAL A 84 9.19 18.16 18.19
N VAL A 85 8.30 18.27 17.20
CA VAL A 85 7.56 17.11 16.68
C VAL A 85 8.49 16.08 16.05
N ILE A 86 9.49 16.51 15.28
CA ILE A 86 10.44 15.59 14.64
C ILE A 86 11.38 14.95 15.66
N MET A 87 11.92 15.73 16.60
CA MET A 87 12.72 15.20 17.71
C MET A 87 11.91 14.18 18.53
N SER A 88 10.61 14.43 18.74
CA SER A 88 9.70 13.48 19.38
C SER A 88 9.52 12.20 18.57
N MET A 89 9.35 12.32 17.25
CA MET A 89 9.24 11.14 16.38
C MET A 89 10.53 10.32 16.36
N LEU A 90 11.69 10.97 16.29
CA LEU A 90 12.99 10.32 16.37
C LEU A 90 13.21 9.67 17.75
N GLY A 91 12.80 10.32 18.84
CA GLY A 91 12.79 9.74 20.18
C GLY A 91 11.96 8.46 20.27
N VAL A 92 10.76 8.47 19.69
CA VAL A 92 9.87 7.30 19.58
C VAL A 92 10.53 6.18 18.75
N LEU A 93 11.15 6.51 17.61
CA LEU A 93 11.89 5.54 16.79
C LEU A 93 13.09 4.93 17.54
N ASN A 94 13.84 5.74 18.30
CA ASN A 94 14.96 5.27 19.12
C ASN A 94 14.49 4.34 20.23
N TRP A 95 13.38 4.67 20.91
CA TRP A 95 12.80 3.81 21.94
C TRP A 95 12.43 2.45 21.36
N TYR A 96 11.87 2.44 20.16
CA TYR A 96 11.56 1.21 19.46
C TYR A 96 12.80 0.42 19.02
N GLY A 97 13.86 1.11 18.59
CA GLY A 97 15.19 0.51 18.40
C GLY A 97 15.68 -0.22 19.63
N SER A 98 15.56 0.39 20.82
CA SER A 98 15.89 -0.26 22.10
C SER A 98 15.02 -1.48 22.40
N VAL A 99 13.70 -1.42 22.14
CA VAL A 99 12.80 -2.58 22.33
C VAL A 99 13.22 -3.73 21.40
N MET A 100 13.56 -3.44 20.15
CA MET A 100 13.99 -4.46 19.20
C MET A 100 15.37 -5.03 19.54
N HIS A 101 16.31 -4.21 20.00
CA HIS A 101 17.59 -4.67 20.54
C HIS A 101 17.39 -5.63 21.72
N LEU A 102 16.52 -5.28 22.67
CA LEU A 102 16.19 -6.14 23.82
C LEU A 102 15.54 -7.44 23.35
N MET A 103 14.57 -7.37 22.44
CA MET A 103 13.89 -8.53 21.88
C MET A 103 14.87 -9.50 21.20
N THR A 104 15.77 -8.99 20.36
CA THR A 104 16.78 -9.81 19.69
C THR A 104 17.79 -10.39 20.69
N THR A 105 18.15 -9.65 21.73
CA THR A 105 19.07 -10.12 22.77
C THR A 105 18.46 -11.22 23.65
N LEU A 106 17.20 -11.05 24.07
CA LEU A 106 16.54 -11.98 25.01
C LEU A 106 15.97 -13.22 24.32
N TYR A 107 15.42 -13.05 23.11
CA TYR A 107 14.63 -14.09 22.44
C TYR A 107 15.20 -14.51 21.08
N GLY A 108 16.28 -13.89 20.61
CA GLY A 108 16.86 -14.18 19.29
C GLY A 108 17.34 -15.62 19.11
N ASP A 109 17.88 -16.24 20.17
CA ASP A 109 18.34 -17.64 20.12
C ASP A 109 17.18 -18.61 19.87
N GLY A 110 16.13 -18.50 20.68
CA GLY A 110 14.90 -19.27 20.50
C GLY A 110 14.24 -19.03 19.15
N ALA A 111 14.22 -17.78 18.68
CA ALA A 111 13.69 -17.41 17.38
C ALA A 111 14.45 -18.08 16.23
N ALA A 112 15.79 -18.05 16.25
CA ALA A 112 16.64 -18.69 15.25
C ALA A 112 16.45 -20.21 15.24
N ILE A 113 16.49 -20.86 16.41
CA ILE A 113 16.25 -22.31 16.55
C ILE A 113 14.88 -22.69 16.01
N GLY A 114 13.83 -21.98 16.44
CA GLY A 114 12.47 -22.26 16.01
C GLY A 114 12.28 -22.10 14.51
N TRP A 115 12.83 -21.04 13.92
CA TRP A 115 12.75 -20.80 12.48
C TRP A 115 13.46 -21.90 11.67
N ASN A 116 14.64 -22.35 12.11
CA ASN A 116 15.35 -23.47 11.49
C ASN A 116 14.54 -24.78 11.58
N GLN A 117 13.83 -25.01 12.68
CA GLN A 117 12.93 -26.17 12.82
C GLN A 117 11.71 -26.06 11.91
N LEU A 118 11.13 -24.87 11.72
CA LEU A 118 10.05 -24.66 10.75
C LEU A 118 10.49 -25.02 9.34
N GLN A 119 11.69 -24.57 8.91
CA GLN A 119 12.23 -24.95 7.61
C GLN A 119 12.47 -26.45 7.47
N LYS A 120 12.93 -27.11 8.54
CA LYS A 120 13.09 -28.57 8.55
C LYS A 120 11.75 -29.27 8.34
N ILE A 121 10.70 -28.86 9.06
CA ILE A 121 9.33 -29.39 8.89
C ILE A 121 8.83 -29.18 7.46
N GLU A 122 9.09 -28.01 6.86
CA GLU A 122 8.73 -27.75 5.46
C GLU A 122 9.42 -28.72 4.49
N ARG A 123 10.72 -28.98 4.69
CA ARG A 123 11.50 -29.93 3.88
C ARG A 123 10.99 -31.36 4.06
N ASP A 124 10.77 -31.80 5.29
CA ASP A 124 10.28 -33.13 5.61
C ASP A 124 8.89 -33.37 4.98
N LEU A 125 8.01 -32.37 5.02
CA LEU A 125 6.69 -32.43 4.38
C LEU A 125 6.76 -32.48 2.85
N LYS A 126 7.72 -31.78 2.22
CA LYS A 126 7.94 -31.88 0.77
C LYS A 126 8.44 -33.27 0.39
N ASN A 127 9.44 -33.79 1.09
CA ASN A 127 9.97 -35.12 0.85
C ASN A 127 8.90 -36.19 1.06
N TRP A 128 8.08 -36.06 2.11
CA TRP A 128 6.94 -36.95 2.34
C TRP A 128 5.90 -36.87 1.21
N LYS A 129 5.61 -35.66 0.71
CA LYS A 129 4.70 -35.43 -0.43
C LYS A 129 5.21 -36.08 -1.71
N GLU A 130 6.53 -36.09 -1.95
CA GLU A 130 7.18 -36.72 -3.10
C GLU A 130 7.19 -38.25 -2.98
N ASN A 131 7.57 -38.79 -1.80
CA ASN A 131 7.69 -40.23 -1.57
C ASN A 131 6.37 -41.00 -1.64
N HIS A 132 5.24 -40.37 -1.27
CA HIS A 132 3.95 -41.08 -1.24
C HIS A 132 3.25 -41.13 -2.60
N GLY A 133 3.96 -40.83 -3.69
CA GLY A 133 3.50 -41.07 -5.06
C GLY A 133 2.14 -40.45 -5.38
N ILE A 134 1.74 -39.42 -4.62
CA ILE A 134 0.47 -38.74 -4.85
C ILE A 134 0.68 -37.99 -6.15
N HIS A 135 0.27 -38.64 -7.25
CA HIS A 135 0.17 -38.07 -8.58
C HIS A 135 -0.29 -36.65 -8.37
N ARG A 136 0.54 -35.70 -8.85
CA ARG A 136 0.25 -34.27 -8.75
C ARG A 136 -1.21 -34.13 -9.12
N PHE A 137 -2.08 -33.94 -8.12
CA PHE A 137 -3.30 -33.21 -8.38
C PHE A 137 -2.77 -32.02 -9.12
N HIS A 138 -3.19 -31.88 -10.37
CA HIS A 138 -2.76 -30.79 -11.23
C HIS A 138 -3.39 -29.56 -10.58
N VAL A 139 -2.81 -29.12 -9.46
CA VAL A 139 -3.00 -27.83 -8.86
C VAL A 139 -2.59 -26.97 -10.02
N PRO A 140 -3.55 -26.30 -10.68
CA PRO A 140 -3.26 -25.53 -11.86
C PRO A 140 -2.04 -24.69 -11.50
N PRO A 141 -0.96 -24.73 -12.32
CA PRO A 141 0.28 -24.04 -12.00
C PRO A 141 -0.14 -22.66 -11.52
N PRO A 142 0.26 -22.24 -10.29
CA PRO A 142 -0.23 -21.01 -9.71
C PRO A 142 -0.11 -19.99 -10.81
N THR A 143 -1.26 -19.49 -11.29
CA THR A 143 -1.31 -18.51 -12.39
C THR A 143 -0.18 -17.53 -12.10
N PRO A 144 0.68 -17.15 -13.07
CA PRO A 144 1.82 -16.26 -12.85
C PRO A 144 1.30 -14.92 -12.36
N LEU A 145 1.04 -14.91 -11.06
CA LEU A 145 0.37 -13.91 -10.29
C LEU A 145 1.57 -13.24 -9.67
N PHE A 146 1.85 -12.01 -10.10
CA PHE A 146 2.91 -11.20 -9.55
C PHE A 146 2.98 -11.45 -8.05
N ASP A 147 4.11 -12.03 -7.64
CA ASP A 147 4.35 -12.50 -6.29
C ASP A 147 4.58 -11.22 -5.47
N LEU A 148 3.51 -10.46 -5.19
CA LEU A 148 3.53 -9.21 -4.42
C LEU A 148 4.30 -9.43 -3.12
N GLU A 149 4.19 -10.63 -2.57
CA GLU A 149 4.97 -11.16 -1.47
C GLU A 149 6.48 -11.13 -1.74
N LYS A 150 6.93 -11.63 -2.91
CA LYS A 150 8.33 -11.54 -3.37
C LYS A 150 8.77 -10.10 -3.49
N ILE A 151 7.98 -9.25 -4.15
CA ILE A 151 8.32 -7.84 -4.34
C ILE A 151 8.48 -7.15 -2.99
N VAL A 152 7.55 -7.37 -2.06
CA VAL A 152 7.61 -6.71 -0.75
C VAL A 152 8.78 -7.23 0.08
N LEU A 153 9.02 -8.55 0.11
CA LEU A 153 10.15 -9.08 0.86
C LEU A 153 11.49 -8.61 0.30
N LEU A 154 11.62 -8.53 -1.03
CA LEU A 154 12.81 -8.03 -1.68
C LEU A 154 12.93 -6.51 -1.62
N SER A 155 11.84 -5.76 -1.45
CA SER A 155 11.88 -4.29 -1.38
C SER A 155 12.11 -3.76 0.03
N VAL A 156 11.71 -4.49 1.09
CA VAL A 156 11.92 -4.08 2.48
C VAL A 156 13.39 -3.76 2.73
N VAL A 157 14.30 -4.64 2.32
CA VAL A 157 15.73 -4.51 2.59
C VAL A 157 16.35 -3.27 1.91
N PRO A 158 16.22 -3.07 0.58
CA PRO A 158 16.68 -1.85 -0.10
C PRO A 158 16.02 -0.57 0.40
N VAL A 159 14.73 -0.59 0.76
CA VAL A 159 14.03 0.59 1.27
C VAL A 159 14.64 1.06 2.60
N PHE A 160 14.90 0.14 3.54
CA PHE A 160 15.56 0.51 4.79
C PHE A 160 17.03 0.92 4.57
N ALA A 161 17.73 0.29 3.62
CA ALA A 161 19.09 0.71 3.25
C ALA A 161 19.10 2.12 2.62
N ALA A 162 18.09 2.48 1.83
CA ALA A 162 17.92 3.81 1.26
C ALA A 162 17.50 4.84 2.33
N TYR A 163 16.69 4.46 3.33
CA TYR A 163 16.32 5.37 4.41
C TYR A 163 17.48 5.81 5.29
N PHE A 164 18.51 4.96 5.46
CA PHE A 164 19.70 5.31 6.24
C PHE A 164 20.33 6.65 5.81
N PRO A 165 20.78 6.85 4.56
CA PRO A 165 21.39 8.12 4.14
C PRO A 165 20.41 9.30 4.18
N PHE A 166 19.11 9.10 3.91
CA PHE A 166 18.12 10.19 3.98
C PHE A 166 17.88 10.68 5.42
N VAL A 167 17.69 9.74 6.34
CA VAL A 167 17.50 10.06 7.76
C VAL A 167 18.78 10.67 8.34
N LEU A 168 19.96 10.14 7.97
CA LEU A 168 21.23 10.69 8.41
C LEU A 168 21.46 12.11 7.90
N ALA A 169 21.33 12.34 6.59
CA ALA A 169 21.53 13.65 5.98
C ALA A 169 20.55 14.68 6.56
N SER A 170 19.27 14.31 6.74
CA SER A 170 18.27 15.21 7.32
C SER A 170 18.61 15.59 8.77
N ASN A 171 19.08 14.65 9.59
CA ASN A 171 19.47 14.93 10.97
C ASN A 171 20.71 15.83 11.07
N ILE A 172 21.74 15.56 10.27
CA ILE A 172 22.97 16.36 10.27
C ILE A 172 22.70 17.78 9.75
N LEU A 173 22.12 17.91 8.56
CA LEU A 173 21.94 19.19 7.87
C LEU A 173 20.95 20.12 8.57
N MET A 174 19.89 19.56 9.15
CA MET A 174 18.84 20.36 9.79
C MET A 174 18.99 20.45 11.32
N HIS A 175 19.98 19.77 11.90
CA HIS A 175 20.20 19.70 13.34
C HIS A 175 18.96 19.20 14.10
N MET A 176 18.38 18.11 13.62
CA MET A 176 17.07 17.58 14.07
C MET A 176 17.18 16.44 15.08
N ASP A 177 18.39 15.97 15.37
CA ASP A 177 18.65 14.95 16.38
C ASP A 177 18.62 15.53 17.80
N SER A 178 18.36 14.66 18.77
CA SER A 178 18.26 15.04 20.18
C SER A 178 19.60 15.33 20.85
N LEU A 179 20.73 15.02 20.20
CA LEU A 179 22.07 15.27 20.74
C LEU A 179 22.57 16.68 20.42
N TYR A 180 22.09 17.28 19.34
CA TYR A 180 22.48 18.63 18.97
C TYR A 180 22.28 19.66 20.10
N PRO A 181 21.09 19.77 20.74
CA PRO A 181 20.89 20.70 21.85
C PRO A 181 21.83 20.42 23.04
N VAL A 182 22.08 19.14 23.33
CA VAL A 182 23.00 18.74 24.41
C VAL A 182 24.42 19.22 24.13
N VAL A 183 24.92 19.01 22.91
CA VAL A 183 26.27 19.42 22.51
C VAL A 183 26.40 20.94 22.51
N THR A 184 25.41 21.68 22.00
CA THR A 184 25.45 23.15 22.00
C THR A 184 25.42 23.72 23.42
N ASP A 185 24.65 23.12 24.32
CA ASP A 185 24.52 23.60 25.69
C ASP A 185 25.75 23.24 26.53
N ILE A 186 26.34 22.06 26.35
CA ILE A 186 27.63 21.71 26.96
C ILE A 186 28.74 22.63 26.47
N SER A 187 28.79 22.88 25.16
CA SER A 187 29.82 23.73 24.55
C SER A 187 29.76 25.17 25.06
N SER A 188 28.54 25.72 25.15
CA SER A 188 28.32 27.06 25.70
C SER A 188 28.56 27.14 27.20
N PHE A 189 28.12 26.13 27.97
CA PHE A 189 28.32 26.06 29.42
C PHE A 189 29.79 25.98 29.81
N LEU A 190 30.56 25.11 29.14
CA LEU A 190 32.00 24.92 29.40
C LEU A 190 32.90 25.94 28.69
N ARG A 191 32.34 26.82 27.84
CA ARG A 191 33.08 27.77 27.01
C ARG A 191 34.21 27.12 26.21
N LEU A 192 33.89 26.01 25.53
CA LEU A 192 34.89 25.21 24.83
C LEU A 192 35.54 25.98 23.67
N THR A 193 36.82 25.71 23.43
CA THR A 193 37.53 26.22 22.25
C THR A 193 36.94 25.65 20.97
N PHE A 194 37.11 26.34 19.84
CA PHE A 194 36.61 25.88 18.53
C PHE A 194 37.03 24.44 18.19
N PRO A 195 38.29 24.00 18.38
CA PRO A 195 38.68 22.61 18.14
C PRO A 195 37.94 21.60 19.03
N ALA A 196 37.71 21.92 20.30
CA ALA A 196 36.97 21.05 21.22
C ALA A 196 35.48 20.98 20.83
N MET A 197 34.88 22.09 20.40
CA MET A 197 33.51 22.12 19.86
C MET A 197 33.40 21.26 18.60
N MET A 198 34.35 21.37 17.66
CA MET A 198 34.40 20.52 16.46
C MET A 198 34.56 19.04 16.81
N ALA A 199 35.41 18.70 17.78
CA ALA A 199 35.55 17.32 18.25
C ALA A 199 34.22 16.76 18.82
N LEU A 200 33.46 17.56 19.57
CA LEU A 200 32.14 17.16 20.08
C LEU A 200 31.11 16.97 18.96
N HIS A 201 31.09 17.83 17.95
CA HIS A 201 30.20 17.67 16.80
C HIS A 201 30.55 16.44 15.97
N LEU A 202 31.84 16.18 15.74
CA LEU A 202 32.29 14.95 15.07
C LEU A 202 31.90 13.71 15.87
N LEU A 203 32.05 13.73 17.19
CA LEU A 203 31.61 12.63 18.05
C LEU A 203 30.09 12.42 17.96
N ARG A 204 29.29 13.50 17.99
CA ARG A 204 27.83 13.44 17.79
C ARG A 204 27.49 12.79 16.45
N ASP A 205 28.15 13.19 15.37
CA ASP A 205 27.84 12.70 14.03
C ASP A 205 28.20 11.21 13.91
N VAL A 206 29.31 10.75 14.50
CA VAL A 206 29.65 9.32 14.59
C VAL A 206 28.60 8.54 15.37
N ILE A 207 28.16 9.05 16.52
CA ILE A 207 27.10 8.41 17.33
C ILE A 207 25.78 8.34 16.56
N LEU A 208 25.43 9.40 15.82
CA LEU A 208 24.24 9.46 14.95
C LEU A 208 24.33 8.45 13.80
N ILE A 209 25.47 8.33 13.12
CA ILE A 209 25.68 7.36 12.04
C ILE A 209 25.45 5.94 12.56
N ILE A 210 26.09 5.58 13.66
CA ILE A 210 25.95 4.25 14.28
C ILE A 210 24.49 4.00 14.68
N ASN A 211 23.85 4.98 15.33
CA ASN A 211 22.47 4.85 15.77
C ASN A 211 21.49 4.60 14.61
N VAL A 212 21.48 5.47 13.60
CA VAL A 212 20.55 5.34 12.47
C VAL A 212 20.80 4.04 11.70
N PHE A 213 22.07 3.67 11.49
CA PHE A 213 22.43 2.43 10.82
C PHE A 213 21.90 1.20 11.57
N GLU A 214 22.15 1.10 12.87
CA GLU A 214 21.74 -0.05 13.69
C GLU A 214 20.21 -0.16 13.78
N ILE A 215 19.50 0.96 13.93
CA ILE A 215 18.03 0.97 13.91
C ILE A 215 17.48 0.46 12.58
N CYS A 216 17.97 0.98 11.45
CA CYS A 216 17.53 0.53 10.11
C CYS A 216 17.82 -0.97 9.88
N SER A 217 19.01 -1.43 10.30
CA SER A 217 19.43 -2.83 10.20
C SER A 217 18.53 -3.76 11.00
N ILE A 218 18.28 -3.44 12.27
CA ILE A 218 17.45 -4.22 13.20
C ILE A 218 15.99 -4.25 12.71
N PHE A 219 15.43 -3.12 12.29
CA PHE A 219 14.04 -3.07 11.81
C PHE A 219 13.86 -3.95 10.58
N SER A 220 14.78 -3.83 9.62
CA SER A 220 14.77 -4.63 8.40
C SER A 220 14.85 -6.13 8.74
N LEU A 221 15.74 -6.53 9.64
CA LEU A 221 15.88 -7.91 10.11
C LEU A 221 14.61 -8.44 10.77
N VAL A 222 14.02 -7.65 11.68
CA VAL A 222 12.80 -8.03 12.38
C VAL A 222 11.64 -8.20 11.40
N ILE A 223 11.37 -7.20 10.56
CA ILE A 223 10.27 -7.28 9.58
C ILE A 223 10.47 -8.49 8.65
N LEU A 224 11.70 -8.71 8.19
CA LEU A 224 12.04 -9.84 7.34
C LEU A 224 11.82 -11.19 8.03
N PHE A 225 12.24 -11.31 9.29
CA PHE A 225 12.02 -12.50 10.10
C PHE A 225 10.54 -12.80 10.34
N PHE A 226 9.75 -11.77 10.63
CA PHE A 226 8.30 -11.89 10.82
C PHE A 226 7.60 -12.35 9.54
N LEU A 227 7.85 -11.68 8.40
CA LEU A 227 7.26 -12.04 7.11
C LEU A 227 7.67 -13.45 6.68
N SER A 228 8.94 -13.80 6.88
CA SER A 228 9.46 -15.14 6.59
C SER A 228 8.77 -16.23 7.41
N THR A 229 8.63 -16.01 8.73
CA THR A 229 7.99 -16.96 9.63
C THR A 229 6.54 -17.20 9.24
N LEU A 230 5.76 -16.13 9.05
CA LEU A 230 4.36 -16.22 8.64
C LEU A 230 4.22 -16.98 7.31
N HIS A 231 5.11 -16.72 6.35
CA HIS A 231 5.10 -17.38 5.05
C HIS A 231 5.41 -18.87 5.13
N VAL A 232 6.47 -19.26 5.86
CA VAL A 232 6.84 -20.68 6.02
C VAL A 232 5.71 -21.45 6.69
N MET A 233 5.09 -20.87 7.72
CA MET A 233 3.94 -21.47 8.39
C MET A 233 2.73 -21.62 7.47
N ASP A 234 2.44 -20.61 6.63
CA ASP A 234 1.31 -20.64 5.69
C ASP A 234 1.46 -21.79 4.70
N LYS A 235 2.68 -21.98 4.22
CA LYS A 235 3.02 -23.07 3.30
C LYS A 235 2.90 -24.45 3.97
N ILE A 236 3.41 -24.60 5.20
CA ILE A 236 3.27 -25.84 5.97
C ILE A 236 1.79 -26.17 6.17
N LEU A 237 0.99 -25.20 6.66
CA LEU A 237 -0.44 -25.41 6.91
C LEU A 237 -1.20 -25.68 5.61
N SER A 238 -0.90 -24.98 4.51
CA SER A 238 -1.52 -25.24 3.21
C SER A 238 -1.27 -26.67 2.73
N ILE A 239 -0.05 -27.20 2.89
CA ILE A 239 0.28 -28.61 2.57
C ILE A 239 -0.52 -29.56 3.48
N LEU A 240 -0.60 -29.26 4.78
CA LEU A 240 -1.39 -30.07 5.72
C LEU A 240 -2.88 -30.08 5.36
N VAL A 241 -3.47 -28.93 4.98
CA VAL A 241 -4.88 -28.83 4.55
C VAL A 241 -5.12 -29.65 3.28
N GLU A 242 -4.26 -29.49 2.25
CA GLU A 242 -4.35 -30.22 0.98
C GLU A 242 -4.37 -31.74 1.24
N LYS A 243 -3.46 -32.22 2.09
CA LYS A 243 -3.33 -33.65 2.42
C LYS A 243 -4.47 -34.16 3.29
N SER A 244 -4.94 -33.36 4.24
CA SER A 244 -6.10 -33.69 5.06
C SER A 244 -7.36 -33.85 4.20
N LYS A 245 -7.56 -33.00 3.18
CA LYS A 245 -8.66 -33.14 2.21
C LYS A 245 -8.54 -34.43 1.40
N GLY A 246 -7.34 -34.76 0.93
CA GLY A 246 -7.08 -36.01 0.20
C GLY A 246 -7.38 -37.26 1.03
N ILE A 247 -7.06 -37.24 2.32
CA ILE A 247 -7.36 -38.31 3.28
C ILE A 247 -8.87 -38.49 3.45
N VAL A 248 -9.61 -37.39 3.64
CA VAL A 248 -11.09 -37.44 3.79
C VAL A 248 -11.77 -37.98 2.52
N LEU A 249 -11.19 -37.74 1.34
CA LEU A 249 -11.71 -38.24 0.06
C LEU A 249 -11.27 -39.67 -0.26
N SER A 250 -10.15 -40.14 0.30
CA SER A 250 -9.64 -41.48 0.05
C SER A 250 -10.48 -42.52 0.78
N ARG A 251 -11.02 -43.49 0.02
CA ARG A 251 -11.86 -44.58 0.56
C ARG A 251 -11.05 -45.76 1.13
N GLN A 252 -9.72 -45.73 0.98
CA GLN A 252 -8.85 -46.84 1.35
C GLN A 252 -8.56 -46.84 2.85
N LYS A 253 -9.17 -47.78 3.59
CA LYS A 253 -9.13 -47.83 5.06
C LYS A 253 -7.75 -48.19 5.66
N GLY A 254 -6.95 -48.99 4.96
CA GLY A 254 -5.75 -49.62 5.54
C GLY A 254 -4.63 -48.66 5.95
N ASP A 255 -4.43 -47.56 5.21
CA ASP A 255 -3.33 -46.60 5.43
C ASP A 255 -3.82 -45.24 5.96
N LEU A 256 -5.12 -45.15 6.28
CA LEU A 256 -5.74 -43.89 6.71
C LEU A 256 -5.23 -43.45 8.08
N MET A 257 -5.10 -44.38 9.02
CA MET A 257 -4.72 -44.08 10.40
C MET A 257 -3.27 -43.59 10.50
N ASN A 258 -2.33 -44.26 9.82
CA ASN A 258 -0.93 -43.85 9.76
C ASN A 258 -0.77 -42.45 9.18
N LYS A 259 -1.54 -42.11 8.14
CA LYS A 259 -1.54 -40.79 7.52
C LYS A 259 -2.11 -39.71 8.45
N ILE A 260 -3.23 -39.97 9.12
CA ILE A 260 -3.81 -39.02 10.09
C ILE A 260 -2.86 -38.81 11.26
N GLU A 261 -2.25 -39.87 11.79
CA GLU A 261 -1.28 -39.78 12.88
C GLU A 261 -0.03 -39.00 12.46
N TYR A 262 0.50 -39.24 11.26
CA TYR A 262 1.62 -38.46 10.71
C TYR A 262 1.30 -36.96 10.60
N LEU A 263 0.13 -36.61 10.05
CA LEU A 263 -0.28 -35.20 9.92
C LEU A 263 -0.51 -34.55 11.27
N LEU A 264 -1.12 -35.27 12.22
CA LEU A 264 -1.32 -34.79 13.59
C LEU A 264 0.01 -34.57 14.30
N ARG A 265 0.95 -35.53 14.19
CA ARG A 265 2.30 -35.42 14.74
C ARG A 265 3.05 -34.25 14.14
N THR A 266 2.93 -34.04 12.83
CA THR A 266 3.55 -32.91 12.13
C THR A 266 2.95 -31.58 12.60
N HIS A 267 1.63 -31.51 12.82
CA HIS A 267 0.99 -30.32 13.37
C HIS A 267 1.44 -30.03 14.81
N VAL A 268 1.60 -31.06 15.65
CA VAL A 268 2.17 -30.91 17.00
C VAL A 268 3.63 -30.46 16.94
N HIS A 269 4.44 -31.03 16.05
CA HIS A 269 5.82 -30.57 15.83
C HIS A 269 5.89 -29.12 15.35
N LEU A 270 4.96 -28.69 14.49
CA LEU A 270 4.84 -27.29 14.08
C LEU A 270 4.58 -26.37 15.29
N GLN A 271 3.69 -26.77 16.20
CA GLN A 271 3.41 -26.00 17.42
C GLN A 271 4.62 -25.94 18.36
N LEU A 272 5.34 -27.06 18.50
CA LEU A 272 6.55 -27.13 19.32
C LEU A 272 7.70 -26.30 18.72
N ALA A 273 7.89 -26.35 17.41
CA ALA A 273 8.87 -25.53 16.70
C ALA A 273 8.55 -24.03 16.77
N TYR A 274 7.25 -23.69 16.79
CA TYR A 274 6.81 -22.30 16.90
C TYR A 274 6.93 -21.75 18.32
N LYS A 275 6.77 -22.58 19.37
CA LYS A 275 6.84 -22.14 20.78
C LYS A 275 8.03 -21.23 21.12
N PRO A 276 9.29 -21.51 20.70
CA PRO A 276 10.41 -20.60 20.96
C PRO A 276 10.37 -19.32 20.10
N ILE A 277 9.77 -19.35 18.91
CA ILE A 277 9.51 -18.15 18.08
C ILE A 277 8.43 -17.27 18.70
N ALA A 278 7.42 -17.87 19.34
CA ALA A 278 6.26 -17.17 19.87
C ALA A 278 6.64 -16.00 20.78
N ARG A 279 7.63 -16.16 21.67
CA ARG A 279 8.08 -15.07 22.56
C ARG A 279 8.68 -13.88 21.82
N TYR A 280 9.46 -14.16 20.77
CA TYR A 280 10.01 -13.14 19.87
C TYR A 280 8.89 -12.48 19.05
N GLN A 281 7.96 -13.28 18.52
CA GLN A 281 6.82 -12.83 17.74
C GLN A 281 5.85 -11.97 18.57
N GLU A 282 5.53 -12.36 19.79
CA GLU A 282 4.61 -11.69 20.70
C GLU A 282 5.08 -10.26 20.99
N LEU A 283 6.32 -10.11 21.44
CA LEU A 283 6.91 -8.80 21.76
C LEU A 283 7.06 -7.96 20.51
N GLY A 284 7.60 -8.53 19.42
CA GLY A 284 7.77 -7.80 18.17
C GLY A 284 6.44 -7.41 17.52
N THR A 285 5.36 -8.16 17.72
CA THR A 285 4.01 -7.80 17.24
C THR A 285 3.44 -6.63 18.01
N ILE A 286 3.50 -6.65 19.35
CA ILE A 286 3.08 -5.49 20.16
C ILE A 286 3.85 -4.26 19.70
N ALA A 287 5.16 -4.40 19.59
CA ALA A 287 6.03 -3.30 19.25
C ALA A 287 5.75 -2.80 17.82
N LEU A 288 5.62 -3.68 16.81
CA LEU A 288 5.24 -3.34 15.42
C LEU A 288 3.84 -2.71 15.33
N MET A 289 2.85 -3.18 16.09
CA MET A 289 1.49 -2.62 16.05
C MET A 289 1.42 -1.25 16.71
N LEU A 290 1.99 -1.09 17.91
CA LEU A 290 2.01 0.17 18.64
C LEU A 290 2.81 1.21 17.85
N MET A 291 3.99 0.85 17.39
CA MET A 291 4.88 1.75 16.67
C MET A 291 4.43 2.01 15.26
N GLY A 292 3.92 0.99 14.56
CA GLY A 292 3.28 1.17 13.26
C GLY A 292 2.14 2.19 13.36
N LEU A 293 1.28 2.08 14.38
CA LEU A 293 0.21 3.04 14.62
C LEU A 293 0.75 4.46 14.88
N LEU A 294 1.70 4.60 15.82
CA LEU A 294 2.28 5.91 16.18
C LEU A 294 3.00 6.55 14.99
N VAL A 295 3.92 5.84 14.36
CA VAL A 295 4.69 6.31 13.20
C VAL A 295 3.75 6.65 12.04
N PHE A 296 2.72 5.84 11.79
CA PHE A 296 1.74 6.15 10.74
C PHE A 296 0.96 7.44 11.05
N ILE A 297 0.50 7.63 12.28
CA ILE A 297 -0.21 8.85 12.69
C ILE A 297 0.71 10.07 12.59
N PHE A 298 1.92 9.99 13.15
CA PHE A 298 2.87 11.09 13.14
C PHE A 298 3.36 11.43 11.74
N SER A 299 3.66 10.44 10.91
CA SER A 299 4.05 10.66 9.53
C SER A 299 2.94 11.35 8.74
N ASN A 300 1.69 10.87 8.83
CA ASN A 300 0.58 11.53 8.15
C ASN A 300 0.33 12.95 8.69
N PHE A 301 0.44 13.15 10.00
CA PHE A 301 0.34 14.47 10.61
C PHE A 301 1.46 15.41 10.11
N ALA A 302 2.71 14.94 10.08
CA ALA A 302 3.86 15.70 9.63
C ALA A 302 3.73 16.06 8.15
N THR A 303 3.31 15.11 7.32
CA THR A 303 3.01 15.34 5.90
C THR A 303 1.95 16.43 5.73
N LEU A 304 0.83 16.36 6.47
CA LEU A 304 -0.25 17.33 6.29
C LEU A 304 0.06 18.71 6.90
N ARG A 305 0.76 18.75 8.04
CA ARG A 305 0.98 19.99 8.80
C ARG A 305 2.23 20.74 8.35
N PHE A 306 3.29 20.04 7.95
CA PHE A 306 4.61 20.63 7.73
C PHE A 306 5.06 20.65 6.27
N TYR A 307 4.18 20.37 5.30
CA TYR A 307 4.54 20.37 3.88
C TYR A 307 5.17 21.68 3.37
N LYS A 308 4.87 22.82 4.02
CA LYS A 308 5.46 24.13 3.68
C LYS A 308 6.77 24.44 4.38
N LEU A 309 7.07 23.74 5.48
CA LEU A 309 8.20 24.03 6.36
C LEU A 309 9.35 23.06 6.14
N LEU A 310 9.07 21.87 5.61
CA LEU A 310 10.03 20.80 5.41
C LEU A 310 10.74 20.92 4.06
N PRO A 311 12.08 20.79 4.00
CA PRO A 311 12.79 20.54 2.76
C PRO A 311 12.23 19.29 2.09
N PHE A 312 12.16 19.29 0.76
CA PHE A 312 11.50 18.23 -0.02
C PHE A 312 11.97 16.83 0.34
N MET A 313 13.28 16.63 0.53
CA MET A 313 13.86 15.33 0.91
C MET A 313 13.30 14.80 2.24
N VAL A 314 13.16 15.68 3.22
CA VAL A 314 12.63 15.33 4.54
C VAL A 314 11.10 15.20 4.49
N PHE A 315 10.45 16.01 3.66
CA PHE A 315 9.02 15.88 3.40
C PHE A 315 8.67 14.52 2.79
N ALA A 316 9.41 14.06 1.77
CA ALA A 316 9.16 12.80 1.06
C ALA A 316 9.34 11.55 1.95
N PHE A 317 10.17 11.65 2.99
CA PHE A 317 10.37 10.59 3.97
C PHE A 317 9.06 10.19 4.68
N TYR A 318 8.30 11.14 5.22
CA TYR A 318 7.08 10.86 5.99
C TYR A 318 5.97 10.09 5.23
N PRO A 319 5.52 10.51 4.03
CA PRO A 319 4.52 9.75 3.28
C PRO A 319 5.06 8.38 2.85
N SER A 320 6.37 8.27 2.57
CA SER A 320 6.98 6.97 2.24
C SER A 320 6.94 6.01 3.43
N VAL A 321 7.28 6.47 4.64
CA VAL A 321 7.22 5.68 5.87
C VAL A 321 5.78 5.27 6.17
N SER A 322 4.82 6.19 6.01
CA SER A 322 3.39 5.91 6.16
C SER A 322 2.93 4.80 5.20
N ALA A 323 3.37 4.87 3.93
CA ALA A 323 3.08 3.84 2.93
C ALA A 323 3.70 2.48 3.29
N VAL A 324 4.97 2.45 3.69
CA VAL A 324 5.67 1.21 4.09
C VAL A 324 4.98 0.55 5.28
N VAL A 325 4.63 1.31 6.32
CA VAL A 325 3.87 0.80 7.48
C VAL A 325 2.51 0.26 7.03
N GLY A 326 1.80 0.98 6.16
CA GLY A 326 0.54 0.53 5.58
C GLY A 326 0.67 -0.78 4.80
N VAL A 327 1.73 -0.94 4.01
CA VAL A 327 2.02 -2.17 3.25
C VAL A 327 2.31 -3.34 4.19
N ILE A 328 3.18 -3.14 5.20
CA ILE A 328 3.50 -4.18 6.19
C ILE A 328 2.25 -4.64 6.94
N ALA A 329 1.42 -3.71 7.40
CA ALA A 329 0.16 -4.02 8.09
C ALA A 329 -0.83 -4.77 7.17
N ASN A 330 -0.94 -4.34 5.91
CA ASN A 330 -1.82 -4.97 4.92
C ASN A 330 -1.37 -6.36 4.49
N LEU A 331 -0.10 -6.71 4.65
CA LEU A 331 0.40 -8.06 4.35
C LEU A 331 0.31 -8.96 5.57
N THR A 332 0.84 -8.51 6.71
CA THR A 332 0.93 -9.33 7.92
C THR A 332 -0.45 -9.74 8.45
N LEU A 333 -1.42 -8.83 8.48
CA LEU A 333 -2.75 -9.12 9.03
C LEU A 333 -3.51 -10.22 8.26
N PRO A 334 -3.66 -10.19 6.92
CA PRO A 334 -4.25 -11.30 6.18
C PRO A 334 -3.55 -12.64 6.39
N TYR A 335 -2.22 -12.67 6.48
CA TYR A 335 -1.47 -13.89 6.76
C TYR A 335 -1.83 -14.47 8.13
N THR A 336 -1.84 -13.62 9.16
CA THR A 336 -2.19 -14.08 10.52
C THR A 336 -3.57 -14.72 10.58
N HIS A 337 -4.53 -14.15 9.85
CA HIS A 337 -5.89 -14.68 9.75
C HIS A 337 -5.94 -16.00 8.98
N LYS A 338 -5.28 -16.06 7.82
CA LYS A 338 -5.23 -17.27 7.00
C LYS A 338 -4.58 -18.44 7.75
N LEU A 339 -3.49 -18.19 8.48
CA LEU A 339 -2.84 -19.20 9.33
C LEU A 339 -3.80 -19.79 10.37
N PHE A 340 -4.62 -18.95 11.00
CA PHE A 340 -5.62 -19.40 11.95
C PHE A 340 -6.71 -20.25 11.28
N GLU A 341 -7.24 -19.79 10.13
CA GLU A 341 -8.27 -20.51 9.37
C GLU A 341 -7.76 -21.86 8.84
N ASP A 342 -6.56 -21.90 8.26
CA ASP A 342 -5.96 -23.13 7.75
C ASP A 342 -5.64 -24.10 8.89
N SER A 343 -5.14 -23.60 10.03
CA SER A 343 -4.94 -24.45 11.21
C SER A 343 -6.24 -25.02 11.75
N MET A 344 -7.33 -24.25 11.78
CA MET A 344 -8.66 -24.73 12.17
C MET A 344 -9.18 -25.77 11.17
N GLU A 345 -8.98 -25.55 9.87
CA GLU A 345 -9.42 -26.44 8.81
C GLU A 345 -8.67 -27.78 8.84
N VAL A 346 -7.36 -27.79 9.11
CA VAL A 346 -6.59 -29.03 9.35
C VAL A 346 -7.24 -29.84 10.47
N LEU A 347 -7.48 -29.23 11.64
CA LEU A 347 -8.06 -29.93 12.79
C LEU A 347 -9.49 -30.43 12.49
N ARG A 348 -10.29 -29.65 11.77
CA ARG A 348 -11.64 -30.04 11.35
C ARG A 348 -11.62 -31.24 10.40
N LEU A 349 -10.72 -31.25 9.42
CA LEU A 349 -10.59 -32.33 8.44
C LEU A 349 -10.06 -33.61 9.08
N LEU A 350 -9.05 -33.52 9.96
CA LEU A 350 -8.54 -34.66 10.71
C LEU A 350 -9.61 -35.25 11.64
N GLY A 351 -10.38 -34.38 12.31
CA GLY A 351 -11.52 -34.79 13.14
C GLY A 351 -12.63 -35.47 12.34
N GLY A 352 -12.95 -34.96 11.14
CA GLY A 352 -13.91 -35.56 10.21
C GLY A 352 -13.43 -36.91 9.67
N GLY A 353 -12.15 -37.05 9.35
CA GLY A 353 -11.55 -38.31 8.90
C GLY A 353 -11.66 -39.43 9.94
N CYS A 354 -11.57 -39.08 11.24
CA CYS A 354 -11.74 -40.04 12.33
C CYS A 354 -13.17 -40.60 12.44
N ALA A 355 -14.21 -39.94 11.89
CA ALA A 355 -15.58 -40.42 12.00
C ALA A 355 -15.85 -41.74 11.24
N PHE A 356 -14.95 -42.15 10.34
CA PHE A 356 -15.14 -43.30 9.43
C PHE A 356 -14.39 -44.58 9.83
N GLY A 357 -13.66 -44.60 10.96
CA GLY A 357 -12.85 -45.75 11.40
C GLY A 357 -13.47 -46.63 12.51
N LEU A 358 -12.87 -47.79 12.76
CA LEU A 358 -13.28 -48.79 13.77
C LEU A 358 -13.23 -48.25 15.22
N ARG A 359 -14.11 -48.76 16.08
CA ARG A 359 -14.63 -48.13 17.32
C ARG A 359 -13.60 -47.83 18.43
N GLY A 360 -12.43 -48.47 18.44
CA GLY A 360 -11.44 -48.41 19.53
C GLY A 360 -10.39 -47.30 19.35
N GLU A 361 -9.42 -47.49 18.45
CA GLU A 361 -8.28 -46.60 18.23
C GLU A 361 -8.70 -45.18 17.79
N VAL A 362 -9.81 -45.08 17.05
CA VAL A 362 -10.40 -43.80 16.65
C VAL A 362 -10.75 -42.92 17.83
N ARG A 363 -11.21 -43.49 18.96
CA ARG A 363 -11.55 -42.70 20.15
C ARG A 363 -10.30 -42.04 20.73
N LEU A 364 -9.18 -42.75 20.75
CA LEU A 364 -7.92 -42.23 21.27
C LEU A 364 -7.34 -41.15 20.34
N LEU A 365 -7.37 -41.38 19.03
CA LEU A 365 -6.90 -40.38 18.05
C LEU A 365 -7.79 -39.13 18.04
N ARG A 366 -9.11 -39.29 18.17
CA ARG A 366 -10.04 -38.16 18.29
C ARG A 366 -9.76 -37.33 19.55
N ARG A 367 -9.49 -37.97 20.69
CA ARG A 367 -9.07 -37.27 21.92
C ARG A 367 -7.76 -36.51 21.71
N LYS A 368 -6.77 -37.12 21.03
CA LYS A 368 -5.52 -36.44 20.67
C LYS A 368 -5.80 -35.21 19.79
N ILE A 369 -6.60 -35.34 18.73
CA ILE A 369 -6.95 -34.20 17.85
C ILE A 369 -7.64 -33.08 18.63
N TRP A 370 -8.56 -33.41 19.53
CA TRP A 370 -9.30 -32.42 20.33
C TRP A 370 -8.42 -31.74 21.39
N SER A 371 -7.33 -32.38 21.81
CA SER A 371 -6.34 -31.77 22.70
C SER A 371 -5.45 -30.75 21.98
N VAL A 372 -5.32 -30.87 20.65
CA VAL A 372 -4.55 -29.95 19.83
C VAL A 372 -5.38 -28.71 19.53
N ARG A 373 -4.87 -27.53 19.92
CA ARG A 373 -5.53 -26.25 19.68
C ARG A 373 -5.13 -25.71 18.31
N ALA A 374 -5.99 -24.93 17.66
CA ALA A 374 -5.60 -24.22 16.46
C ALA A 374 -4.50 -23.20 16.77
N HIS A 375 -3.61 -23.01 15.80
CA HIS A 375 -2.52 -22.07 15.89
C HIS A 375 -3.06 -20.64 15.98
N ARG A 376 -2.67 -19.91 17.03
CA ARG A 376 -3.06 -18.52 17.28
C ARG A 376 -1.82 -17.68 17.47
N LEU A 377 -1.80 -16.52 16.82
CA LEU A 377 -0.76 -15.51 17.00
C LEU A 377 -1.21 -14.54 18.08
N TYR A 378 -0.37 -14.41 19.10
CA TYR A 378 -0.61 -13.52 20.21
C TYR A 378 0.33 -12.32 20.14
N ALA A 379 -0.12 -11.21 20.72
CA ALA A 379 0.69 -10.05 21.04
C ALA A 379 0.78 -10.05 22.57
N GLY A 380 1.99 -10.25 23.11
CA GLY A 380 2.21 -10.49 24.54
C GLY A 380 3.59 -10.10 25.03
N VAL A 381 3.77 -10.08 26.35
CA VAL A 381 5.06 -9.86 27.02
C VAL A 381 5.28 -10.98 28.04
N GLY A 382 6.40 -11.69 27.93
CA GLY A 382 6.76 -12.74 28.89
C GLY A 382 5.81 -13.94 28.92
N GLY A 383 5.08 -14.23 27.83
CA GLY A 383 4.07 -15.29 27.77
C GLY A 383 2.69 -14.89 28.29
N ASN A 384 2.52 -13.66 28.77
CA ASN A 384 1.21 -13.09 29.04
C ASN A 384 0.63 -12.54 27.73
N ASN A 385 -0.38 -13.24 27.20
CA ASN A 385 -1.08 -12.86 25.98
C ASN A 385 -1.99 -11.66 26.26
N ILE A 386 -1.67 -10.49 25.72
CA ILE A 386 -2.47 -9.28 25.90
C ILE A 386 -3.58 -9.23 24.84
N PHE A 387 -3.24 -9.53 23.58
CA PHE A 387 -4.19 -9.54 22.47
C PHE A 387 -3.98 -10.76 21.57
N CYS A 388 -5.07 -11.37 21.10
CA CYS A 388 -5.02 -12.37 20.04
C CYS A 388 -5.27 -11.66 18.70
N LEU A 389 -4.45 -11.93 17.69
CA LEU A 389 -4.73 -11.46 16.33
C LEU A 389 -5.85 -12.31 15.74
N ASN A 390 -7.09 -11.82 15.81
CA ASN A 390 -8.26 -12.45 15.20
C ASN A 390 -8.80 -11.59 14.04
N LYS A 391 -9.83 -12.08 13.34
CA LYS A 391 -10.48 -11.34 12.25
C LYS A 391 -11.04 -9.98 12.73
N GLU A 392 -11.53 -9.95 13.96
CA GLU A 392 -12.08 -8.75 14.58
C GLU A 392 -10.99 -7.73 14.87
N THR A 393 -9.76 -8.15 15.20
CA THR A 393 -8.61 -7.26 15.39
C THR A 393 -8.29 -6.51 14.12
N LYS A 394 -8.38 -7.15 12.93
CA LYS A 394 -8.23 -6.45 11.64
C LYS A 394 -9.31 -5.39 11.47
N VAL A 395 -10.58 -5.79 11.69
CA VAL A 395 -11.72 -4.86 11.57
C VAL A 395 -11.57 -3.72 12.56
N HIS A 396 -11.23 -3.99 13.82
CA HIS A 396 -11.06 -3.00 14.88
C HIS A 396 -9.89 -2.07 14.62
N TYR A 397 -8.74 -2.59 14.17
CA TYR A 397 -7.57 -1.79 13.77
C TYR A 397 -8.00 -0.79 12.69
N PHE A 398 -8.54 -1.26 11.56
CA PHE A 398 -9.03 -0.38 10.48
C PHE A 398 -10.23 0.49 10.87
N HIS A 399 -11.09 0.03 11.76
CA HIS A 399 -12.25 0.78 12.24
C HIS A 399 -11.82 1.92 13.15
N GLU A 400 -10.88 1.72 14.08
CA GLU A 400 -10.30 2.81 14.88
C GLU A 400 -9.58 3.84 14.01
N PHE A 401 -8.88 3.41 12.94
CA PHE A 401 -8.36 4.34 11.93
C PHE A 401 -9.47 5.15 11.27
N LYS A 402 -10.55 4.49 10.86
CA LYS A 402 -11.67 5.14 10.19
C LYS A 402 -12.38 6.11 11.14
N LYS A 403 -12.75 5.66 12.35
CA LYS A 403 -13.50 6.43 13.35
C LYS A 403 -12.77 7.71 13.76
N ARG A 404 -11.45 7.67 13.95
CA ARG A 404 -10.66 8.87 14.29
C ARG A 404 -10.52 9.86 13.14
N LYS A 405 -10.56 9.38 11.89
CA LYS A 405 -10.56 10.25 10.69
C LYS A 405 -11.89 11.00 10.51
N TYR A 406 -13.02 10.37 10.82
CA TYR A 406 -14.36 10.99 10.65
C TYR A 406 -14.84 11.76 11.89
N SER A 407 -14.53 11.31 13.11
CA SER A 407 -15.00 11.96 14.34
C SER A 407 -14.49 13.39 14.51
N LYS A 408 -13.26 13.71 14.07
CA LYS A 408 -12.71 15.07 14.15
C LYS A 408 -13.16 16.01 13.02
N CYS A 409 -13.69 15.49 11.91
CA CYS A 409 -14.25 16.34 10.86
C CYS A 409 -15.70 16.74 11.13
N CYS A 410 -16.48 15.91 11.82
CA CYS A 410 -17.91 16.16 12.02
C CYS A 410 -18.25 16.95 13.29
N THR A 411 -17.49 16.84 14.39
CA THR A 411 -17.84 17.55 15.65
C THR A 411 -17.51 19.04 15.64
N THR A 412 -16.60 19.50 14.78
CA THR A 412 -16.24 20.92 14.66
C THR A 412 -17.18 21.71 13.74
N ALA A 413 -18.08 21.05 13.00
CA ALA A 413 -19.01 21.71 12.08
C ALA A 413 -20.36 22.06 12.71
N ASN A 414 -20.81 21.34 13.74
CA ASN A 414 -22.22 21.40 14.15
C ASN A 414 -22.52 22.08 15.50
N ASN A 415 -21.53 22.46 16.33
CA ASN A 415 -21.82 22.93 17.70
C ASN A 415 -20.98 24.13 18.20
N VAL A 416 -20.50 25.02 17.31
CA VAL A 416 -19.88 26.28 17.75
C VAL A 416 -20.83 27.45 17.45
N PRO A 417 -21.36 28.15 18.47
CA PRO A 417 -22.17 29.34 18.24
C PRO A 417 -21.31 30.41 17.56
N THR A 418 -21.76 30.85 16.38
CA THR A 418 -21.09 31.81 15.48
C THR A 418 -20.74 33.15 16.13
N LYS A 419 -21.31 33.49 17.29
CA LYS A 419 -20.99 34.72 18.04
C LYS A 419 -19.62 34.70 18.73
N ASN A 420 -19.09 33.54 19.14
CA ASN A 420 -17.82 33.49 19.89
C ASN A 420 -16.58 33.46 18.99
N ILE A 421 -16.74 33.10 17.71
CA ILE A 421 -15.64 33.09 16.74
C ILE A 421 -15.27 34.52 16.31
N ALA A 422 -16.24 35.42 16.16
CA ALA A 422 -15.98 36.82 15.82
C ALA A 422 -15.22 37.57 16.94
N LEU A 423 -15.52 37.25 18.20
CA LEU A 423 -14.84 37.83 19.37
C LEU A 423 -13.42 37.26 19.55
N ALA A 424 -13.24 35.95 19.32
CA ALA A 424 -11.91 35.33 19.34
C ALA A 424 -11.01 35.82 18.19
N PHE A 425 -11.56 36.09 17.00
CA PHE A 425 -10.80 36.67 15.88
C PHE A 425 -10.46 38.15 16.13
N SER A 426 -11.36 38.93 16.75
CA SER A 426 -11.11 40.34 17.11
C SER A 426 -10.01 40.50 18.18
N GLU A 427 -9.99 39.62 19.18
CA GLU A 427 -8.94 39.59 20.22
C GLU A 427 -7.58 39.16 19.65
N HIS A 428 -7.56 38.19 18.73
CA HIS A 428 -6.32 37.72 18.10
C HIS A 428 -5.70 38.74 17.14
N GLU A 429 -6.52 39.57 16.48
CA GLU A 429 -6.08 40.65 15.60
C GLU A 429 -5.50 41.84 16.37
N LYS A 430 -6.00 42.10 17.59
CA LYS A 430 -5.44 43.09 18.53
C LYS A 430 -4.10 42.65 19.14
N LEU A 431 -3.91 41.34 19.37
CA LEU A 431 -2.63 40.79 19.83
C LEU A 431 -1.55 40.79 18.74
N PHE A 432 -1.94 40.62 17.47
CA PHE A 432 -1.00 40.66 16.35
C PHE A 432 -0.53 42.09 15.99
N THR A 433 -1.36 43.10 16.26
CA THR A 433 -1.00 44.52 16.04
C THR A 433 -0.11 45.08 17.16
N PHE A 434 -0.09 44.48 18.35
CA PHE A 434 0.77 44.92 19.45
C PHE A 434 2.25 44.47 19.29
N TYR A 435 2.51 43.38 18.56
CA TYR A 435 3.87 42.87 18.34
C TYR A 435 4.59 43.44 17.10
N SER A 436 3.95 44.32 16.31
CA SER A 436 4.53 44.84 15.06
C SER A 436 5.14 46.24 15.17
N LYS A 437 5.25 46.82 16.37
CA LYS A 437 5.86 48.14 16.59
C LYS A 437 7.29 48.04 17.12
N SER A 438 8.21 47.66 16.24
CA SER A 438 9.62 48.03 16.35
C SER A 438 10.12 48.38 14.95
N PRO A 439 10.20 49.67 14.58
CA PRO A 439 10.64 50.07 13.25
C PRO A 439 12.16 50.23 13.21
N LEU A 440 12.72 50.12 12.01
CA LEU A 440 14.11 50.33 11.61
C LEU A 440 15.10 49.17 11.84
N GLN A 441 15.21 48.27 10.84
CA GLN A 441 16.45 48.06 10.06
C GLN A 441 16.43 46.81 9.13
N TRP A 442 15.35 46.02 9.07
CA TRP A 442 15.35 44.76 8.32
C TRP A 442 14.49 44.71 7.03
N GLN A 443 14.16 45.86 6.43
CA GLN A 443 13.09 45.93 5.42
C GLN A 443 13.50 45.79 3.94
N ILE A 444 14.77 45.57 3.60
CA ILE A 444 15.20 45.66 2.19
C ILE A 444 15.26 44.29 1.46
N PHE A 445 15.17 43.14 2.12
CA PHE A 445 15.26 41.83 1.44
C PHE A 445 14.38 40.72 2.07
N ARG A 446 13.08 40.96 2.26
CA ARG A 446 12.13 39.85 2.49
C ARG A 446 11.33 39.58 1.22
N PRO A 447 11.53 38.43 0.55
CA PRO A 447 10.65 38.05 -0.53
C PRO A 447 9.23 37.84 0.02
N ASP A 448 8.24 38.39 -0.67
CA ASP A 448 6.88 38.50 -0.16
C ASP A 448 6.25 37.10 0.07
N PRO A 449 5.75 36.81 1.29
CA PRO A 449 5.25 35.48 1.67
C PRO A 449 4.08 34.98 0.81
N SER A 450 3.37 35.89 0.14
CA SER A 450 2.19 35.56 -0.68
C SER A 450 2.54 34.88 -2.01
N ARG A 451 3.60 35.33 -2.71
CA ARG A 451 4.11 34.67 -3.93
C ARG A 451 4.69 33.29 -3.63
N HIS A 452 5.43 33.16 -2.52
CA HIS A 452 5.97 31.88 -2.08
C HIS A 452 4.87 30.85 -1.76
N LEU A 453 3.79 31.29 -1.11
CA LEU A 453 2.66 30.42 -0.79
C LEU A 453 2.04 29.80 -2.05
N PHE A 454 1.80 30.62 -3.07
CA PHE A 454 1.21 30.19 -4.33
C PHE A 454 2.12 29.20 -5.09
N ILE A 455 3.41 29.53 -5.22
CA ILE A 455 4.42 28.66 -5.85
C ILE A 455 4.53 27.32 -5.12
N VAL A 456 4.52 27.33 -3.78
CA VAL A 456 4.57 26.11 -2.97
C VAL A 456 3.33 25.24 -3.17
N VAL A 457 2.13 25.84 -3.29
CA VAL A 457 0.91 25.09 -3.56
C VAL A 457 0.99 24.41 -4.92
N ILE A 458 1.35 25.13 -5.98
CA ILE A 458 1.49 24.55 -7.33
C ILE A 458 2.55 23.45 -7.36
N ARG A 459 3.71 23.68 -6.74
CA ARG A 459 4.78 22.67 -6.64
C ARG A 459 4.33 21.42 -5.89
N SER A 460 3.55 21.60 -4.81
CA SER A 460 3.00 20.47 -4.06
C SER A 460 2.08 19.62 -4.95
N ILE A 461 1.31 20.26 -5.82
CA ILE A 461 0.39 19.58 -6.74
C ILE A 461 1.13 18.86 -7.85
N LEU A 462 2.11 19.52 -8.48
CA LEU A 462 2.99 18.87 -9.46
C LEU A 462 3.73 17.70 -8.82
N GLY A 463 4.19 17.84 -7.57
CA GLY A 463 4.80 16.76 -6.80
C GLY A 463 3.85 15.59 -6.54
N VAL A 464 2.58 15.87 -6.21
CA VAL A 464 1.53 14.85 -6.07
C VAL A 464 1.25 14.15 -7.40
N LEU A 465 1.15 14.89 -8.51
CA LEU A 465 0.96 14.32 -9.85
C LEU A 465 2.15 13.45 -10.28
N ASN A 466 3.38 13.89 -10.03
CA ASN A 466 4.59 13.11 -10.28
C ASN A 466 4.61 11.83 -9.45
N TRP A 467 4.28 11.92 -8.16
CA TRP A 467 4.15 10.75 -7.29
C TRP A 467 3.11 9.76 -7.81
N PHE A 468 1.97 10.26 -8.30
CA PHE A 468 0.97 9.41 -8.93
C PHE A 468 1.45 8.80 -10.23
N GLY A 469 2.14 9.55 -11.09
CA GLY A 469 2.81 9.02 -12.28
C GLY A 469 3.73 7.85 -11.93
N PHE A 470 4.53 8.00 -10.88
CA PHE A 470 5.37 6.93 -10.33
C PHE A 470 4.56 5.73 -9.84
N VAL A 471 3.48 5.93 -9.09
CA VAL A 471 2.58 4.83 -8.63
C VAL A 471 1.96 4.11 -9.83
N MET A 472 1.56 4.83 -10.87
CA MET A 472 0.98 4.26 -12.09
C MET A 472 2.00 3.50 -12.92
N TYR A 473 3.24 4.02 -13.00
CA TYR A 473 4.37 3.34 -13.60
C TYR A 473 4.64 2.03 -12.87
N LEU A 474 4.77 2.09 -11.54
CA LEU A 474 4.96 0.91 -10.69
C LEU A 474 3.81 -0.08 -10.88
N MET A 475 2.56 0.37 -10.92
CA MET A 475 1.40 -0.49 -11.19
C MET A 475 1.52 -1.18 -12.56
N THR A 476 1.95 -0.46 -13.60
CA THR A 476 2.13 -1.02 -14.94
C THR A 476 3.27 -2.03 -14.97
N THR A 477 4.38 -1.76 -14.29
CA THR A 477 5.46 -2.73 -14.11
C THR A 477 5.02 -3.96 -13.31
N LEU A 478 4.20 -3.75 -12.27
CA LEU A 478 3.79 -4.79 -11.31
C LEU A 478 2.58 -5.61 -11.76
N TYR A 479 1.76 -5.14 -12.70
CA TYR A 479 0.53 -5.83 -13.09
C TYR A 479 0.29 -5.84 -14.61
N GLY A 480 1.18 -5.23 -15.40
CA GLY A 480 1.06 -5.09 -16.84
C GLY A 480 0.94 -6.42 -17.58
N ASP A 481 1.76 -7.42 -17.24
CA ASP A 481 1.71 -8.74 -17.89
C ASP A 481 0.35 -9.43 -17.67
N GLY A 482 -0.16 -9.36 -16.43
CA GLY A 482 -1.47 -9.91 -16.08
C GLY A 482 -2.60 -9.20 -16.81
N ALA A 483 -2.52 -7.87 -16.93
CA ALA A 483 -3.46 -7.07 -17.70
C ALA A 483 -3.42 -7.43 -19.19
N ALA A 484 -2.23 -7.57 -19.78
CA ALA A 484 -2.06 -7.93 -21.19
C ALA A 484 -2.58 -9.34 -21.51
N ILE A 485 -2.24 -10.33 -20.68
CA ILE A 485 -2.75 -11.70 -20.82
C ILE A 485 -4.28 -11.70 -20.72
N GLY A 486 -4.83 -11.06 -19.69
CA GLY A 486 -6.28 -11.00 -19.51
C GLY A 486 -6.97 -10.28 -20.67
N TRP A 487 -6.41 -9.16 -21.15
CA TRP A 487 -6.92 -8.40 -22.29
C TRP A 487 -7.00 -9.25 -23.57
N ASN A 488 -5.93 -9.98 -23.88
CA ASN A 488 -5.90 -10.88 -25.03
C ASN A 488 -6.93 -12.02 -24.90
N GLN A 489 -7.13 -12.54 -23.70
CA GLN A 489 -8.17 -13.56 -23.44
C GLN A 489 -9.58 -12.98 -23.60
N LEU A 490 -9.84 -11.76 -23.14
CA LEU A 490 -11.13 -11.09 -23.36
C LEU A 490 -11.42 -10.93 -24.85
N HIS A 491 -10.46 -10.46 -25.64
CA HIS A 491 -10.62 -10.33 -27.08
C HIS A 491 -10.80 -11.68 -27.79
N LYS A 492 -10.12 -12.73 -27.33
CA LYS A 492 -10.35 -14.09 -27.83
C LYS A 492 -11.78 -14.55 -27.56
N ILE A 493 -12.27 -14.39 -26.34
CA ILE A 493 -13.65 -14.74 -25.97
C ILE A 493 -14.67 -13.95 -26.81
N GLU A 494 -14.42 -12.67 -27.06
CA GLU A 494 -15.29 -11.85 -27.91
C GLU A 494 -15.36 -12.40 -29.35
N ARG A 495 -14.23 -12.79 -29.93
CA ARG A 495 -14.17 -13.39 -31.28
C ARG A 495 -14.85 -14.75 -31.31
N ASP A 496 -14.48 -15.66 -30.41
CA ASP A 496 -15.06 -17.01 -30.32
C ASP A 496 -16.59 -16.94 -30.14
N LEU A 497 -17.09 -15.95 -29.37
CA LEU A 497 -18.52 -15.75 -29.17
C LEU A 497 -19.23 -15.21 -30.41
N LYS A 498 -18.57 -14.35 -31.21
CA LYS A 498 -19.09 -13.87 -32.50
C LYS A 498 -19.16 -15.01 -33.52
N ASP A 499 -18.08 -15.77 -33.66
CA ASP A 499 -17.99 -16.92 -34.58
C ASP A 499 -19.03 -17.99 -34.21
N TRP A 500 -19.19 -18.27 -32.92
CA TRP A 500 -20.23 -19.19 -32.43
C TRP A 500 -21.66 -18.68 -32.71
N ALA A 501 -21.90 -17.38 -32.52
CA ALA A 501 -23.21 -16.79 -32.81
C ALA A 501 -23.57 -16.89 -34.29
N GLU A 502 -22.60 -16.65 -35.18
CA GLU A 502 -22.75 -16.79 -36.62
C GLU A 502 -22.99 -18.27 -37.02
N GLY A 503 -22.22 -19.20 -36.45
CA GLY A 503 -22.37 -20.64 -36.70
C GLY A 503 -23.71 -21.23 -36.23
N CYS A 504 -24.33 -20.64 -35.20
CA CYS A 504 -25.65 -21.07 -34.72
C CYS A 504 -26.82 -20.64 -35.63
N GLY A 505 -26.55 -20.03 -36.80
CA GLY A 505 -27.59 -19.54 -37.70
C GLY A 505 -28.43 -18.44 -37.05
N ILE A 506 -27.95 -17.83 -35.96
CA ILE A 506 -28.48 -16.58 -35.45
C ILE A 506 -28.01 -15.52 -36.46
N ARG A 507 -28.61 -15.56 -37.67
CA ARG A 507 -28.48 -14.54 -38.72
C ARG A 507 -28.46 -13.24 -37.97
N ARG A 508 -27.35 -12.47 -38.09
CA ARG A 508 -27.13 -11.19 -37.42
C ARG A 508 -28.49 -10.66 -37.04
N ILE A 509 -28.92 -10.92 -35.80
CA ILE A 509 -29.96 -10.08 -35.22
C ILE A 509 -29.20 -8.78 -35.30
N GLN A 510 -29.48 -7.98 -36.33
CA GLN A 510 -28.80 -6.73 -36.58
C GLN A 510 -28.89 -6.10 -35.21
N VAL A 511 -27.77 -6.09 -34.47
CA VAL A 511 -27.70 -5.41 -33.19
C VAL A 511 -28.05 -4.02 -33.66
N PRO A 512 -29.30 -3.57 -33.44
CA PRO A 512 -30.03 -2.72 -34.37
C PRO A 512 -29.05 -1.65 -34.75
N HIS A 513 -28.60 -1.69 -36.04
CA HIS A 513 -27.40 -0.99 -36.50
C HIS A 513 -27.45 0.32 -35.76
N PRO A 514 -26.51 0.58 -34.81
CA PRO A 514 -26.70 1.65 -33.85
C PRO A 514 -27.11 2.82 -34.71
N THR A 515 -28.32 3.32 -34.49
CA THR A 515 -28.80 4.48 -35.24
C THR A 515 -27.64 5.47 -35.25
N PRO A 516 -27.40 6.26 -36.31
CA PRO A 516 -26.22 7.11 -36.46
C PRO A 516 -26.10 8.22 -35.38
N ARG A 517 -26.55 7.98 -34.14
CA ARG A 517 -25.85 8.33 -32.91
C ARG A 517 -24.36 8.29 -33.19
N PHE A 518 -23.81 9.49 -33.38
CA PHE A 518 -22.41 9.83 -33.28
C PHE A 518 -21.70 8.80 -32.43
N ASP A 519 -20.64 8.17 -32.95
CA ASP A 519 -19.75 7.27 -32.22
C ASP A 519 -19.03 8.07 -31.12
N LEU A 520 -19.78 8.57 -30.14
CA LEU A 520 -19.33 9.43 -29.06
C LEU A 520 -18.21 8.72 -28.29
N GLU A 521 -18.26 7.40 -28.21
CA GLU A 521 -17.20 6.57 -27.64
C GLU A 521 -15.89 6.65 -28.43
N LYS A 522 -15.93 6.48 -29.76
CA LYS A 522 -14.74 6.56 -30.62
C LYS A 522 -14.18 7.97 -30.61
N ILE A 523 -15.07 8.96 -30.71
CA ILE A 523 -14.74 10.38 -30.62
C ILE A 523 -14.09 10.67 -29.26
N THR A 524 -14.62 10.14 -28.16
CA THR A 524 -14.06 10.42 -26.84
C THR A 524 -12.73 9.72 -26.61
N LEU A 525 -12.56 8.46 -27.02
CA LEU A 525 -11.27 7.77 -26.91
C LEU A 525 -10.19 8.52 -27.70
N LEU A 526 -10.50 8.92 -28.94
CA LEU A 526 -9.58 9.69 -29.77
C LEU A 526 -9.34 11.10 -29.21
N SER A 527 -10.38 11.75 -28.70
CA SER A 527 -10.30 13.07 -28.06
C SER A 527 -9.43 13.03 -26.81
N THR A 528 -9.58 12.00 -25.97
CA THR A 528 -8.77 11.80 -24.76
C THR A 528 -7.29 11.78 -25.10
N VAL A 529 -6.88 10.98 -26.10
CA VAL A 529 -5.48 10.92 -26.54
C VAL A 529 -4.99 12.27 -27.05
N ARG A 530 -5.78 12.93 -27.91
CA ARG A 530 -5.43 14.25 -28.46
C ARG A 530 -5.27 15.30 -27.36
N VAL A 531 -6.14 15.28 -26.34
CA VAL A 531 -6.08 16.19 -25.21
C VAL A 531 -4.84 15.94 -24.35
N PHE A 532 -4.47 14.69 -24.06
CA PHE A 532 -3.22 14.41 -23.33
C PHE A 532 -1.96 14.82 -24.09
N VAL A 533 -1.95 14.68 -25.43
CA VAL A 533 -0.86 15.23 -26.26
C VAL A 533 -0.82 16.75 -26.17
N GLY A 534 -1.97 17.42 -26.23
CA GLY A 534 -2.06 18.88 -26.01
C GLY A 534 -1.55 19.30 -24.64
N TYR A 535 -1.89 18.53 -23.59
CA TYR A 535 -1.42 18.79 -22.22
C TYR A 535 0.08 18.62 -22.05
N PHE A 536 0.72 17.70 -22.77
CA PHE A 536 2.17 17.60 -22.77
C PHE A 536 2.82 18.91 -23.19
N TYR A 537 2.45 19.47 -24.34
CA TYR A 537 3.02 20.73 -24.83
C TYR A 537 2.68 21.92 -23.91
N LEU A 538 1.42 22.03 -23.46
CA LEU A 538 1.00 23.12 -22.58
C LEU A 538 1.71 23.07 -21.22
N SER A 539 1.90 21.88 -20.65
CA SER A 539 2.51 21.72 -19.32
C SER A 539 4.01 22.00 -19.38
N VAL A 540 4.74 21.48 -20.38
CA VAL A 540 6.19 21.76 -20.53
C VAL A 540 6.44 23.26 -20.67
N VAL A 541 5.68 23.94 -21.54
CA VAL A 541 5.82 25.39 -21.74
C VAL A 541 5.47 26.16 -20.46
N SER A 542 4.39 25.78 -19.78
CA SER A 542 3.98 26.43 -18.53
C SER A 542 5.01 26.24 -17.41
N ASP A 543 5.53 25.04 -17.24
CA ASP A 543 6.52 24.72 -16.19
C ASP A 543 7.83 25.47 -16.42
N MET A 544 8.28 25.58 -17.67
CA MET A 544 9.49 26.33 -18.04
C MET A 544 9.32 27.82 -17.81
N LEU A 545 8.26 28.41 -18.36
CA LEU A 545 8.02 29.86 -18.30
C LEU A 545 7.79 30.33 -16.85
N MET A 546 7.05 29.54 -16.07
CA MET A 546 6.68 29.92 -14.70
C MET A 546 7.66 29.41 -13.65
N SER A 547 8.66 28.62 -14.04
CA SER A 547 9.63 28.00 -13.14
C SER A 547 8.98 27.22 -11.99
N TRP A 548 7.93 26.48 -12.33
CA TRP A 548 7.14 25.70 -11.38
C TRP A 548 7.70 24.31 -11.11
N ASP A 549 8.58 23.80 -11.96
CA ASP A 549 9.23 22.52 -11.71
C ASP A 549 10.14 22.58 -10.47
N SER A 550 10.30 21.42 -9.83
CA SER A 550 11.18 21.27 -8.67
C SER A 550 12.66 21.41 -9.00
N MET A 551 13.05 21.12 -10.26
CA MET A 551 14.45 21.19 -10.69
C MET A 551 14.95 22.63 -10.77
N TYR A 552 14.07 23.60 -11.01
CA TYR A 552 14.42 25.01 -10.94
C TYR A 552 15.07 25.38 -9.61
N LEU A 553 14.46 24.97 -8.48
CA LEU A 553 15.01 25.23 -7.15
C LEU A 553 16.39 24.61 -6.98
N VAL A 554 16.56 23.36 -7.43
CA VAL A 554 17.83 22.66 -7.35
C VAL A 554 18.90 23.39 -8.16
N VAL A 555 18.56 23.83 -9.38
CA VAL A 555 19.49 24.59 -10.23
C VAL A 555 19.82 25.94 -9.62
N THR A 556 18.85 26.68 -9.07
CA THR A 556 19.11 27.98 -8.44
C THR A 556 19.93 27.85 -7.17
N ASP A 557 19.67 26.84 -6.35
CA ASP A 557 20.38 26.61 -5.10
C ASP A 557 21.83 26.18 -5.40
N ILE A 558 22.04 25.23 -6.32
CA ILE A 558 23.37 24.79 -6.75
C ILE A 558 24.14 25.97 -7.36
N SER A 559 23.49 26.79 -8.19
CA SER A 559 24.07 28.00 -8.77
C SER A 559 24.59 28.95 -7.69
N SER A 560 23.76 29.22 -6.69
CA SER A 560 24.06 30.16 -5.61
C SER A 560 25.16 29.65 -4.67
N VAL A 561 25.21 28.33 -4.43
CA VAL A 561 26.19 27.71 -3.52
C VAL A 561 27.56 27.57 -4.20
N LEU A 562 27.59 27.23 -5.49
CA LEU A 562 28.84 26.94 -6.21
C LEU A 562 29.37 28.12 -7.04
N ASN A 563 28.66 29.26 -7.08
CA ASN A 563 28.99 30.41 -7.93
C ASN A 563 29.28 30.00 -9.38
N LEU A 564 28.38 29.22 -9.97
CA LEU A 564 28.58 28.62 -11.29
C LEU A 564 28.73 29.69 -12.40
N THR A 565 29.64 29.44 -13.34
CA THR A 565 29.80 30.28 -14.53
C THR A 565 28.57 30.20 -15.45
N PHE A 566 28.39 31.22 -16.30
CA PHE A 566 27.24 31.27 -17.23
C PHE A 566 27.09 30.00 -18.11
N PRO A 567 28.17 29.41 -18.69
CA PRO A 567 28.04 28.18 -19.45
C PRO A 567 27.56 26.98 -18.61
N ALA A 568 28.01 26.87 -17.35
CA ALA A 568 27.56 25.82 -16.44
C ALA A 568 26.08 26.02 -16.07
N MET A 569 25.64 27.26 -15.87
CA MET A 569 24.24 27.59 -15.67
C MET A 569 23.38 27.24 -16.87
N MET A 570 23.81 27.58 -18.08
CA MET A 570 23.13 27.20 -19.31
C MET A 570 23.03 25.67 -19.44
N ALA A 571 24.10 24.93 -19.13
CA ALA A 571 24.08 23.47 -19.14
C ALA A 571 23.06 22.89 -18.14
N LEU A 572 22.98 23.43 -16.92
CA LEU A 572 21.98 23.03 -15.92
C LEU A 572 20.55 23.36 -16.35
N HIS A 573 20.33 24.49 -17.03
CA HIS A 573 19.02 24.84 -17.57
C HIS A 573 18.59 23.94 -18.74
N VAL A 574 19.53 23.54 -19.61
CA VAL A 574 19.27 22.55 -20.66
C VAL A 574 18.96 21.18 -20.03
N LEU A 575 19.70 20.77 -19.01
CA LEU A 575 19.42 19.53 -18.28
C LEU A 575 18.02 19.57 -17.62
N ARG A 576 17.66 20.68 -16.96
CA ARG A 576 16.32 20.93 -16.43
C ARG A 576 15.25 20.78 -17.51
N TYR A 577 15.48 21.36 -18.69
CA TYR A 577 14.56 21.25 -19.83
C TYR A 577 14.31 19.80 -20.26
N VAL A 578 15.39 19.03 -20.44
CA VAL A 578 15.30 17.61 -20.81
C VAL A 578 14.56 16.80 -19.74
N VAL A 579 14.89 16.98 -18.46
CA VAL A 579 14.25 16.25 -17.36
C VAL A 579 12.75 16.56 -17.26
N VAL A 580 12.36 17.83 -17.39
CA VAL A 580 10.94 18.22 -17.34
C VAL A 580 10.18 17.65 -18.53
N ILE A 581 10.72 17.70 -19.75
CA ILE A 581 10.09 17.08 -20.93
C ILE A 581 9.87 15.59 -20.70
N MET A 582 10.90 14.86 -20.28
CA MET A 582 10.80 13.42 -20.06
C MET A 582 9.72 13.10 -19.02
N ASN A 583 9.71 13.82 -17.90
CA ASN A 583 8.76 13.60 -16.83
C ASN A 583 7.30 13.88 -17.28
N VAL A 584 7.04 15.03 -17.91
CA VAL A 584 5.70 15.38 -18.39
C VAL A 584 5.23 14.41 -19.48
N PHE A 585 6.13 14.02 -20.40
CA PHE A 585 5.82 13.05 -21.44
C PHE A 585 5.39 11.70 -20.87
N GLU A 586 6.19 11.15 -19.95
CA GLU A 586 5.90 9.86 -19.31
C GLU A 586 4.58 9.90 -18.54
N ILE A 587 4.32 10.97 -17.79
CA ILE A 587 3.06 11.15 -17.06
C ILE A 587 1.87 11.17 -18.03
N CYS A 588 1.89 12.04 -19.06
CA CYS A 588 0.80 12.13 -20.03
C CYS A 588 0.58 10.81 -20.79
N SER A 589 1.66 10.13 -21.16
CA SER A 589 1.62 8.83 -21.84
C SER A 589 0.97 7.74 -20.98
N ILE A 590 1.42 7.60 -19.73
CA ILE A 590 0.91 6.59 -18.80
C ILE A 590 -0.57 6.84 -18.46
N PHE A 591 -0.97 8.09 -18.18
CA PHE A 591 -2.37 8.43 -17.90
C PHE A 591 -3.27 8.14 -19.10
N SER A 592 -2.85 8.54 -20.30
CA SER A 592 -3.58 8.27 -21.54
C SER A 592 -3.75 6.77 -21.76
N PHE A 593 -2.64 6.01 -21.69
CA PHE A 593 -2.65 4.55 -21.84
C PHE A 593 -3.58 3.87 -20.83
N LEU A 594 -3.53 4.28 -19.56
CA LEU A 594 -4.35 3.72 -18.51
C LEU A 594 -5.85 3.95 -18.75
N ILE A 595 -6.23 5.18 -19.08
CA ILE A 595 -7.62 5.55 -19.35
C ILE A 595 -8.14 4.77 -20.56
N LEU A 596 -7.33 4.66 -21.62
CA LEU A 596 -7.66 3.86 -22.80
C LEU A 596 -7.86 2.39 -22.46
N LEU A 597 -6.92 1.78 -21.73
CA LEU A 597 -6.97 0.38 -21.33
C LEU A 597 -8.19 0.09 -20.46
N PHE A 598 -8.55 1.02 -19.58
CA PHE A 598 -9.73 0.88 -18.73
C PHE A 598 -11.03 0.97 -19.54
N LEU A 599 -11.18 2.00 -20.38
CA LEU A 599 -12.37 2.20 -21.21
C LEU A 599 -12.54 1.07 -22.23
N SER A 600 -11.45 0.63 -22.87
CA SER A 600 -11.47 -0.50 -23.79
C SER A 600 -11.83 -1.80 -23.06
N GLY A 601 -11.26 -2.01 -21.86
CA GLY A 601 -11.62 -3.01 -20.85
C GLY A 601 -13.13 -3.18 -20.72
N LEU A 602 -13.75 -2.11 -20.25
CA LEU A 602 -15.18 -2.05 -19.99
C LEU A 602 -16.01 -2.30 -21.25
N ARG A 603 -15.57 -1.76 -22.39
CA ARG A 603 -16.29 -1.90 -23.66
C ARG A 603 -16.31 -3.35 -24.15
N VAL A 604 -15.17 -4.02 -24.20
CA VAL A 604 -15.09 -5.43 -24.64
C VAL A 604 -15.94 -6.31 -23.73
N MET A 605 -15.86 -6.11 -22.41
CA MET A 605 -16.67 -6.87 -21.47
C MET A 605 -18.17 -6.59 -21.63
N ASN A 606 -18.56 -5.34 -21.83
CA ASN A 606 -19.95 -4.98 -22.08
C ASN A 606 -20.46 -5.61 -23.39
N ASN A 607 -19.65 -5.64 -24.45
CA ASN A 607 -20.02 -6.31 -25.72
C ASN A 607 -20.25 -7.81 -25.54
N ILE A 608 -19.37 -8.48 -24.79
CA ILE A 608 -19.51 -9.91 -24.48
C ILE A 608 -20.80 -10.15 -23.68
N LEU A 609 -21.05 -9.37 -22.62
CA LEU A 609 -22.24 -9.51 -21.79
C LEU A 609 -23.53 -9.18 -22.53
N SER A 610 -23.55 -8.12 -23.34
CA SER A 610 -24.71 -7.78 -24.17
C SER A 610 -25.01 -8.87 -25.20
N THR A 611 -23.98 -9.50 -25.80
CA THR A 611 -24.15 -10.65 -26.70
C THR A 611 -24.72 -11.87 -25.97
N LEU A 612 -24.15 -12.22 -24.81
CA LEU A 612 -24.67 -13.29 -23.95
C LEU A 612 -26.12 -13.01 -23.51
N LEU A 613 -26.45 -11.74 -23.25
CA LEU A 613 -27.79 -11.31 -22.87
C LEU A 613 -28.79 -11.52 -24.01
N LEU A 614 -28.47 -11.07 -25.22
CA LEU A 614 -29.32 -11.27 -26.40
C LEU A 614 -29.56 -12.76 -26.67
N GLN A 615 -28.52 -13.58 -26.57
CA GLN A 615 -28.63 -15.03 -26.73
C GLN A 615 -29.50 -15.67 -25.63
N SER A 616 -29.35 -15.23 -24.38
CA SER A 616 -30.18 -15.70 -23.28
C SER A 616 -31.66 -15.34 -23.43
N LYS A 617 -31.98 -14.19 -24.07
CA LYS A 617 -33.36 -13.81 -24.40
C LYS A 617 -33.93 -14.68 -25.52
N GLY A 618 -33.14 -14.98 -26.56
CA GLY A 618 -33.56 -15.85 -27.66
C GLY A 618 -33.91 -17.29 -27.21
N ILE A 619 -33.23 -17.79 -26.18
CA ILE A 619 -33.53 -19.10 -25.56
C ILE A 619 -34.95 -19.15 -25.00
N GLY A 620 -35.48 -18.06 -24.46
CA GLY A 620 -36.85 -18.03 -23.93
C GLY A 620 -37.94 -18.22 -25.00
N LEU A 621 -37.63 -17.98 -26.28
CA LEU A 621 -38.60 -17.97 -27.38
C LEU A 621 -38.58 -19.25 -28.22
N SER A 622 -37.47 -20.00 -28.25
CA SER A 622 -37.40 -21.23 -29.04
C SER A 622 -38.16 -22.38 -28.35
N ARG A 623 -39.02 -23.10 -29.07
CA ARG A 623 -39.80 -24.24 -28.57
C ARG A 623 -39.03 -25.56 -28.54
N GLN A 624 -37.85 -25.65 -29.16
CA GLN A 624 -37.15 -26.92 -29.36
C GLN A 624 -36.36 -27.33 -28.11
N LYS A 625 -36.74 -28.45 -27.48
CA LYS A 625 -36.36 -28.79 -26.10
C LYS A 625 -34.93 -29.33 -25.93
N ILE A 626 -34.35 -29.96 -26.96
CA ILE A 626 -33.07 -30.69 -26.86
C ILE A 626 -31.88 -29.74 -27.03
N ASP A 627 -31.89 -28.86 -28.04
CA ASP A 627 -30.84 -27.85 -28.27
C ASP A 627 -30.67 -26.82 -27.14
N HIS A 628 -31.66 -26.71 -26.25
CA HIS A 628 -31.65 -25.71 -25.17
C HIS A 628 -30.59 -26.00 -24.10
N VAL A 629 -30.41 -27.26 -23.73
CA VAL A 629 -29.50 -27.61 -22.62
C VAL A 629 -28.05 -27.29 -23.01
N ASP A 630 -27.65 -27.67 -24.22
CA ASP A 630 -26.30 -27.43 -24.74
C ASP A 630 -26.01 -25.94 -24.93
N ARG A 631 -26.99 -25.17 -25.44
CA ARG A 631 -26.85 -23.71 -25.57
C ARG A 631 -26.65 -23.03 -24.23
N ILE A 632 -27.46 -23.36 -23.21
CA ILE A 632 -27.28 -22.71 -21.90
C ILE A 632 -25.97 -23.18 -21.23
N HIS A 633 -25.56 -24.43 -21.43
CA HIS A 633 -24.24 -24.91 -20.99
C HIS A 633 -23.09 -24.13 -21.63
N CYS A 634 -23.19 -23.85 -22.93
CA CYS A 634 -22.25 -23.00 -23.65
C CYS A 634 -22.22 -21.59 -23.06
N LEU A 635 -23.38 -20.93 -22.90
CA LEU A 635 -23.46 -19.57 -22.33
C LEU A 635 -22.89 -19.49 -20.90
N LEU A 636 -23.19 -20.49 -20.06
CA LEU A 636 -22.67 -20.56 -18.69
C LEU A 636 -21.15 -20.79 -18.69
N ARG A 637 -20.65 -21.64 -19.59
CA ARG A 637 -19.21 -21.87 -19.78
C ARG A 637 -18.51 -20.58 -20.22
N THR A 638 -19.06 -19.86 -21.19
CA THR A 638 -18.52 -18.57 -21.66
C THR A 638 -18.52 -17.53 -20.55
N HIS A 639 -19.58 -17.45 -19.72
CA HIS A 639 -19.61 -16.54 -18.58
C HIS A 639 -18.53 -16.90 -17.52
N ILE A 640 -18.29 -18.18 -17.27
CA ILE A 640 -17.21 -18.63 -16.37
C ILE A 640 -15.84 -18.30 -16.98
N HIS A 641 -15.64 -18.53 -18.29
CA HIS A 641 -14.40 -18.14 -18.97
C HIS A 641 -14.17 -16.64 -18.92
N LEU A 642 -15.22 -15.83 -19.07
CA LEU A 642 -15.14 -14.38 -18.91
C LEU A 642 -14.66 -13.99 -17.51
N GLN A 643 -15.20 -14.62 -16.45
CA GLN A 643 -14.74 -14.38 -15.07
C GLN A 643 -13.29 -14.81 -14.84
N LEU A 644 -12.88 -15.93 -15.45
CA LEU A 644 -11.50 -16.43 -15.36
C LEU A 644 -10.53 -15.53 -16.13
N ALA A 645 -10.90 -15.07 -17.33
CA ALA A 645 -10.11 -14.17 -18.16
C ALA A 645 -9.99 -12.77 -17.54
N TYR A 646 -11.01 -12.33 -16.79
CA TYR A 646 -10.98 -11.06 -16.08
C TYR A 646 -10.11 -11.10 -14.81
N LYS A 647 -9.97 -12.25 -14.15
CA LYS A 647 -9.25 -12.36 -12.87
C LYS A 647 -7.80 -11.81 -12.90
N PRO A 648 -6.99 -12.01 -13.97
CA PRO A 648 -5.71 -11.33 -14.15
C PRO A 648 -5.82 -9.81 -14.27
N ILE A 649 -6.81 -9.30 -15.02
CA ILE A 649 -7.07 -7.85 -15.21
C ILE A 649 -7.56 -7.21 -13.91
N ALA A 650 -8.34 -7.93 -13.11
CA ALA A 650 -9.01 -7.42 -11.92
C ALA A 650 -8.04 -6.68 -10.98
N ARG A 651 -6.81 -7.17 -10.80
CA ARG A 651 -5.83 -6.53 -9.91
C ARG A 651 -5.30 -5.20 -10.46
N TYR A 652 -5.01 -5.17 -11.76
CA TYR A 652 -4.62 -3.95 -12.47
C TYR A 652 -5.77 -2.94 -12.44
N GLN A 653 -6.99 -3.42 -12.69
CA GLN A 653 -8.23 -2.64 -12.65
C GLN A 653 -8.51 -2.08 -11.25
N GLU A 654 -8.43 -2.91 -10.21
CA GLU A 654 -8.71 -2.54 -8.82
C GLU A 654 -7.81 -1.40 -8.36
N LEU A 655 -6.49 -1.54 -8.56
CA LEU A 655 -5.50 -0.54 -8.17
C LEU A 655 -5.57 0.70 -9.07
N GLY A 656 -5.72 0.49 -10.38
CA GLY A 656 -5.86 1.57 -11.36
C GLY A 656 -7.11 2.41 -11.11
N THR A 657 -8.20 1.80 -10.65
CA THR A 657 -9.43 2.50 -10.29
C THR A 657 -9.26 3.33 -9.04
N ILE A 658 -8.62 2.79 -7.98
CA ILE A 658 -8.31 3.59 -6.78
C ILE A 658 -7.44 4.79 -7.18
N ALA A 659 -6.38 4.55 -7.94
CA ALA A 659 -5.45 5.59 -8.34
C ALA A 659 -6.14 6.65 -9.20
N LEU A 660 -6.89 6.25 -10.22
CA LEU A 660 -7.67 7.17 -11.07
C LEU A 660 -8.72 7.94 -10.29
N MET A 661 -9.43 7.31 -9.35
CA MET A 661 -10.42 8.01 -8.52
C MET A 661 -9.75 9.02 -7.61
N LEU A 662 -8.63 8.68 -6.97
CA LEU A 662 -7.92 9.57 -6.06
C LEU A 662 -7.27 10.74 -6.80
N VAL A 663 -6.57 10.46 -7.91
CA VAL A 663 -5.97 11.48 -8.79
C VAL A 663 -7.05 12.36 -9.38
N GLY A 664 -8.11 11.75 -9.93
CA GLY A 664 -9.22 12.48 -10.51
C GLY A 664 -9.88 13.40 -9.48
N LEU A 665 -10.12 12.91 -8.25
CA LEU A 665 -10.70 13.73 -7.18
C LEU A 665 -9.81 14.93 -6.87
N PHE A 666 -8.50 14.71 -6.70
CA PHE A 666 -7.55 15.77 -6.38
C PHE A 666 -7.42 16.79 -7.52
N ALA A 667 -7.23 16.31 -8.75
CA ALA A 667 -7.11 17.15 -9.94
C ALA A 667 -8.39 17.96 -10.16
N PHE A 668 -9.57 17.35 -10.02
CA PHE A 668 -10.85 18.03 -10.25
C PHE A 668 -11.13 19.11 -9.20
N VAL A 669 -10.94 18.79 -7.90
CA VAL A 669 -11.08 19.75 -6.81
C VAL A 669 -10.10 20.91 -6.99
N PHE A 670 -8.83 20.61 -7.26
CA PHE A 670 -7.81 21.64 -7.38
C PHE A 670 -8.02 22.52 -8.62
N SER A 671 -8.31 21.93 -9.77
CA SER A 671 -8.56 22.68 -10.99
C SER A 671 -9.78 23.59 -10.89
N ASN A 672 -10.86 23.14 -10.25
CA ASN A 672 -12.02 24.01 -9.99
C ASN A 672 -11.66 25.15 -9.02
N PHE A 673 -10.98 24.84 -7.93
CA PHE A 673 -10.50 25.84 -6.98
C PHE A 673 -9.60 26.86 -7.69
N ALA A 674 -8.61 26.42 -8.46
CA ALA A 674 -7.66 27.28 -9.14
C ALA A 674 -8.36 28.20 -10.17
N THR A 675 -9.29 27.65 -10.95
CA THR A 675 -10.07 28.39 -11.94
C THR A 675 -10.92 29.48 -11.28
N LEU A 676 -11.66 29.14 -10.23
CA LEU A 676 -12.56 30.09 -9.56
C LEU A 676 -11.78 31.13 -8.75
N ARG A 677 -10.70 30.71 -8.11
CA ARG A 677 -9.97 31.53 -7.15
C ARG A 677 -8.99 32.50 -7.80
N PHE A 678 -8.28 32.04 -8.82
CA PHE A 678 -7.16 32.75 -9.41
C PHE A 678 -7.44 33.23 -10.83
N TYR A 679 -8.70 33.37 -11.23
CA TYR A 679 -9.07 33.73 -12.60
C TYR A 679 -8.41 35.04 -13.08
N LYS A 680 -8.22 36.02 -12.19
CA LYS A 680 -7.57 37.30 -12.50
C LYS A 680 -6.04 37.24 -12.45
N LEU A 681 -5.48 36.22 -11.80
CA LEU A 681 -4.06 36.17 -11.42
C LEU A 681 -3.27 35.16 -12.26
N LEU A 682 -3.94 34.12 -12.76
CA LEU A 682 -3.27 33.09 -13.54
C LEU A 682 -2.93 33.61 -14.94
N PRO A 683 -1.71 33.38 -15.43
CA PRO A 683 -1.37 33.54 -16.83
C PRO A 683 -2.36 32.77 -17.70
N PHE A 684 -2.74 33.34 -18.85
CA PHE A 684 -3.80 32.80 -19.70
C PHE A 684 -3.64 31.30 -19.99
N MET A 685 -2.42 30.84 -20.32
CA MET A 685 -2.16 29.41 -20.61
C MET A 685 -2.52 28.50 -19.43
N VAL A 686 -2.18 28.91 -18.21
CA VAL A 686 -2.46 28.13 -17.00
C VAL A 686 -3.93 28.26 -16.61
N PHE A 687 -4.50 29.44 -16.80
CA PHE A 687 -5.93 29.63 -16.61
C PHE A 687 -6.74 28.73 -17.52
N VAL A 688 -6.38 28.54 -18.79
CA VAL A 688 -7.09 27.64 -19.72
C VAL A 688 -6.84 26.16 -19.38
N PHE A 689 -5.64 25.82 -18.90
CA PHE A 689 -5.30 24.46 -18.51
C PHE A 689 -6.23 23.90 -17.41
N ASN A 690 -6.44 24.65 -16.32
CA ASN A 690 -7.24 24.19 -15.18
C ASN A 690 -8.71 23.78 -15.51
N PRO A 691 -9.56 24.64 -16.10
CA PRO A 691 -10.94 24.27 -16.45
C PRO A 691 -10.97 23.15 -17.49
N SER A 692 -9.96 23.07 -18.36
CA SER A 692 -9.86 21.94 -19.29
C SER A 692 -9.63 20.61 -18.56
N VAL A 693 -8.72 20.56 -17.58
CA VAL A 693 -8.44 19.35 -16.78
C VAL A 693 -9.70 18.93 -16.01
N SER A 694 -10.39 19.89 -15.40
CA SER A 694 -11.68 19.68 -14.74
C SER A 694 -12.72 19.07 -15.69
N ALA A 695 -12.87 19.61 -16.90
CA ALA A 695 -13.79 19.10 -17.92
C ALA A 695 -13.41 17.68 -18.38
N VAL A 696 -12.12 17.39 -18.58
CA VAL A 696 -11.63 16.06 -18.98
C VAL A 696 -11.88 15.03 -17.90
N VAL A 697 -11.57 15.34 -16.63
CA VAL A 697 -11.84 14.43 -15.51
C VAL A 697 -13.34 14.17 -15.39
N ALA A 698 -14.17 15.21 -15.47
CA ALA A 698 -15.63 15.07 -15.47
C ALA A 698 -16.13 14.20 -16.63
N ALA A 699 -15.56 14.35 -17.83
CA ALA A 699 -15.91 13.54 -19.00
C ALA A 699 -15.52 12.07 -18.80
N ILE A 700 -14.30 11.78 -18.33
CA ILE A 700 -13.83 10.42 -18.04
C ILE A 700 -14.72 9.75 -17.00
N VAL A 701 -15.04 10.44 -15.90
CA VAL A 701 -15.94 9.91 -14.85
C VAL A 701 -17.34 9.66 -15.43
N ASN A 702 -17.88 10.58 -16.23
CA ASN A 702 -19.20 10.41 -16.83
C ASN A 702 -19.27 9.32 -17.89
N LEU A 703 -18.15 8.89 -18.48
CA LEU A 703 -18.10 7.80 -19.46
C LEU A 703 -17.84 6.44 -18.83
N THR A 704 -16.90 6.37 -17.89
CA THR A 704 -16.54 5.12 -17.20
C THR A 704 -17.67 4.59 -16.34
N TRP A 705 -18.44 5.49 -15.70
CA TRP A 705 -19.44 5.09 -14.72
C TRP A 705 -20.67 4.39 -15.31
N PRO A 706 -21.33 4.93 -16.38
CA PRO A 706 -22.46 4.26 -17.01
C PRO A 706 -22.08 2.90 -17.60
N LEU A 707 -20.87 2.78 -18.18
CA LEU A 707 -20.36 1.51 -18.69
C LEU A 707 -20.23 0.48 -17.57
N THR A 708 -19.72 0.89 -16.41
CA THR A 708 -19.59 0.03 -15.23
C THR A 708 -20.95 -0.45 -14.72
N HIS A 709 -21.97 0.41 -14.72
CA HIS A 709 -23.32 0.01 -14.28
C HIS A 709 -23.98 -0.92 -15.27
N LYS A 710 -23.88 -0.60 -16.56
CA LYS A 710 -24.44 -1.44 -17.62
C LYS A 710 -23.82 -2.84 -17.57
N LEU A 711 -22.51 -2.93 -17.36
CA LEU A 711 -21.80 -4.20 -17.15
C LEU A 711 -22.40 -5.01 -15.98
N PHE A 712 -22.63 -4.37 -14.83
CA PHE A 712 -23.22 -5.02 -13.66
C PHE A 712 -24.67 -5.46 -13.91
N ASP A 713 -25.48 -4.59 -14.50
CA ASP A 713 -26.90 -4.84 -14.78
C ASP A 713 -27.06 -5.95 -15.84
N ASP A 714 -26.30 -5.90 -16.94
CA ASP A 714 -26.29 -6.94 -17.99
C ASP A 714 -25.81 -8.28 -17.42
N SER A 715 -24.76 -8.29 -16.60
CA SER A 715 -24.28 -9.52 -15.95
C SER A 715 -25.32 -10.13 -15.02
N ARG A 716 -26.05 -9.30 -14.26
CA ARG A 716 -27.11 -9.76 -13.36
C ARG A 716 -28.29 -10.31 -14.16
N GLU A 717 -28.65 -9.65 -15.26
CA GLU A 717 -29.77 -10.04 -16.12
C GLU A 717 -29.48 -11.35 -16.87
N VAL A 718 -28.26 -11.54 -17.38
CA VAL A 718 -27.81 -12.82 -17.97
C VAL A 718 -28.00 -13.97 -17.00
N LEU A 719 -27.55 -13.82 -15.75
CA LEU A 719 -27.70 -14.86 -14.72
C LEU A 719 -29.17 -15.11 -14.35
N ARG A 720 -29.99 -14.06 -14.35
CA ARG A 720 -31.44 -14.15 -14.09
C ARG A 720 -32.17 -14.91 -15.20
N LEU A 721 -31.89 -14.59 -16.47
CA LEU A 721 -32.49 -15.24 -17.64
C LEU A 721 -32.03 -16.69 -17.76
N GLN A 722 -30.74 -16.96 -17.55
CA GLN A 722 -30.23 -18.33 -17.45
C GLN A 722 -30.99 -19.10 -16.36
N GLY A 723 -31.12 -18.54 -15.15
CA GLY A 723 -31.87 -19.15 -14.05
C GLY A 723 -33.34 -19.46 -14.37
N ARG A 724 -34.00 -18.61 -15.17
CA ARG A 724 -35.37 -18.82 -15.66
C ARG A 724 -35.46 -19.92 -16.71
N GLY A 725 -34.54 -19.96 -17.68
CA GLY A 725 -34.49 -21.00 -18.72
C GLY A 725 -34.46 -22.42 -18.13
N TYR A 726 -33.79 -22.60 -16.98
CA TYR A 726 -33.74 -23.90 -16.30
C TYR A 726 -35.00 -24.28 -15.53
N ALA A 727 -35.90 -23.36 -15.22
CA ALA A 727 -37.17 -23.72 -14.58
C ALA A 727 -38.03 -24.62 -15.49
N LEU A 728 -37.75 -24.64 -16.80
CA LEU A 728 -38.51 -25.37 -17.83
C LEU A 728 -37.89 -26.74 -18.21
N GLY A 729 -36.72 -27.11 -17.67
CA GLY A 729 -36.01 -28.35 -18.00
C GLY A 729 -36.40 -29.60 -17.18
N LEU A 730 -35.96 -30.78 -17.63
CA LEU A 730 -36.19 -32.09 -16.97
C LEU A 730 -35.69 -32.12 -15.51
N ARG A 731 -36.48 -32.76 -14.63
CA ARG A 731 -36.48 -32.62 -13.15
C ARG A 731 -35.14 -32.92 -12.43
N GLY A 732 -34.22 -33.65 -13.06
CA GLY A 732 -32.94 -34.09 -12.48
C GLY A 732 -31.76 -33.13 -12.67
N GLU A 733 -31.37 -32.88 -13.92
CA GLU A 733 -30.19 -32.07 -14.28
C GLU A 733 -30.33 -30.59 -13.89
N VAL A 734 -31.57 -30.08 -13.88
CA VAL A 734 -31.90 -28.72 -13.48
C VAL A 734 -31.42 -28.41 -12.06
N ARG A 735 -31.39 -29.39 -11.14
CA ARG A 735 -30.91 -29.16 -9.76
C ARG A 735 -29.42 -28.86 -9.72
N LEU A 736 -28.60 -29.63 -10.43
CA LEU A 736 -27.14 -29.43 -10.47
C LEU A 736 -26.79 -28.11 -11.16
N LEU A 737 -27.47 -27.81 -12.25
CA LEU A 737 -27.20 -26.63 -13.05
C LEU A 737 -27.67 -25.35 -12.36
N ARG A 738 -28.81 -25.39 -11.67
CA ARG A 738 -29.27 -24.32 -10.78
C ARG A 738 -28.27 -24.03 -9.66
N ARG A 739 -27.65 -25.06 -9.07
CA ARG A 739 -26.56 -24.88 -8.08
C ARG A 739 -25.35 -24.21 -8.73
N LYS A 740 -24.99 -24.62 -9.94
CA LYS A 740 -23.89 -24.03 -10.70
C LYS A 740 -24.12 -22.55 -11.01
N ILE A 741 -25.31 -22.16 -11.47
CA ILE A 741 -25.63 -20.75 -11.75
C ILE A 741 -25.67 -19.92 -10.49
N ARG A 742 -26.28 -20.43 -9.40
CA ARG A 742 -26.26 -19.73 -8.10
C ARG A 742 -24.85 -19.54 -7.55
N SER A 743 -23.91 -20.41 -7.93
CA SER A 743 -22.50 -20.25 -7.55
C SER A 743 -21.79 -19.15 -8.36
N VAL A 744 -22.28 -18.84 -9.56
CA VAL A 744 -21.76 -17.77 -10.40
C VAL A 744 -22.33 -16.43 -9.92
N ARG A 745 -21.44 -15.51 -9.56
CA ARG A 745 -21.83 -14.16 -9.10
C ARG A 745 -21.89 -13.20 -10.28
N ALA A 746 -22.75 -12.20 -10.20
CA ALA A 746 -22.74 -11.10 -11.17
C ALA A 746 -21.39 -10.38 -11.13
N HIS A 747 -20.91 -9.96 -12.30
CA HIS A 747 -19.65 -9.28 -12.45
C HIS A 747 -19.71 -7.89 -11.80
N ARG A 748 -18.77 -7.61 -10.89
CA ARG A 748 -18.68 -6.33 -10.16
C ARG A 748 -17.27 -5.79 -10.29
N LEU A 749 -17.16 -4.50 -10.58
CA LEU A 749 -15.88 -3.79 -10.52
C LEU A 749 -15.65 -3.28 -9.10
N TYR A 750 -14.45 -3.52 -8.61
CA TYR A 750 -14.04 -3.05 -7.30
C TYR A 750 -12.89 -2.06 -7.45
N ALA A 751 -12.83 -1.12 -6.51
CA ALA A 751 -11.63 -0.36 -6.23
C ALA A 751 -10.94 -1.09 -5.06
N GLY A 752 -9.71 -1.56 -5.26
CA GLY A 752 -9.03 -2.44 -4.31
C GLY A 752 -7.51 -2.45 -4.44
N MET A 753 -6.83 -3.07 -3.48
CA MET A 753 -5.39 -3.28 -3.53
C MET A 753 -5.05 -4.72 -3.13
N GLY A 754 -4.34 -5.43 -4.02
CA GLY A 754 -3.87 -6.79 -3.76
C GLY A 754 -5.00 -7.83 -3.58
N GLY A 755 -6.16 -7.65 -4.23
CA GLY A 755 -7.33 -8.52 -4.07
C GLY A 755 -8.18 -8.24 -2.83
N ASN A 756 -7.84 -7.19 -2.07
CA ASN A 756 -8.74 -6.64 -1.06
C ASN A 756 -9.61 -5.56 -1.70
N ASN A 757 -10.90 -5.86 -1.85
CA ASN A 757 -11.89 -4.91 -2.36
C ASN A 757 -12.21 -3.87 -1.30
N LEU A 758 -11.88 -2.60 -1.52
CA LEU A 758 -12.21 -1.50 -0.60
C LEU A 758 -13.67 -1.08 -0.76
N PHE A 759 -14.10 -0.84 -2.00
CA PHE A 759 -15.49 -0.51 -2.30
C PHE A 759 -15.86 -0.94 -3.73
N CYS A 760 -17.16 -1.18 -3.94
CA CYS A 760 -17.74 -1.55 -5.24
C CYS A 760 -18.17 -0.28 -5.98
N LEU A 761 -17.92 -0.21 -7.29
CA LEU A 761 -18.34 0.92 -8.12
C LEU A 761 -19.86 0.82 -8.41
N ASN A 762 -20.67 1.51 -7.60
CA ASN A 762 -22.14 1.47 -7.65
C ASN A 762 -22.74 2.82 -8.07
N LYS A 763 -24.06 2.93 -8.25
CA LYS A 763 -24.73 4.22 -8.54
C LYS A 763 -24.42 5.28 -7.48
N GLU A 764 -24.45 4.87 -6.23
CA GLU A 764 -24.17 5.70 -5.07
C GLU A 764 -22.74 6.28 -5.09
N THR A 765 -21.73 5.49 -5.48
CA THR A 765 -20.33 5.96 -5.43
C THR A 765 -20.06 7.11 -6.42
N LYS A 766 -20.80 7.22 -7.54
CA LYS A 766 -20.70 8.40 -8.43
C LYS A 766 -21.24 9.64 -7.76
N VAL A 767 -22.40 9.54 -7.13
CA VAL A 767 -23.02 10.68 -6.44
C VAL A 767 -22.09 11.16 -5.33
N GLN A 768 -21.60 10.22 -4.50
CA GLN A 768 -20.62 10.51 -3.44
C GLN A 768 -19.33 11.13 -3.98
N TYR A 769 -18.87 10.69 -5.15
CA TYR A 769 -17.67 11.26 -5.77
C TYR A 769 -17.86 12.74 -6.14
N PHE A 770 -18.97 13.08 -6.80
CA PHE A 770 -19.25 14.47 -7.16
C PHE A 770 -19.57 15.35 -5.94
N GLU A 771 -20.28 14.80 -4.95
CA GLU A 771 -20.53 15.45 -3.66
C GLU A 771 -19.20 15.81 -2.96
N CYS A 772 -18.27 14.83 -2.87
CA CYS A 772 -16.93 15.09 -2.34
C CYS A 772 -16.15 16.15 -3.13
N VAL A 773 -16.24 16.14 -4.48
CA VAL A 773 -15.57 17.16 -5.32
C VAL A 773 -16.11 18.55 -4.98
N ILE A 774 -17.44 18.70 -4.90
CA ILE A 774 -18.10 19.98 -4.63
C ILE A 774 -17.75 20.46 -3.21
N ASP A 775 -17.92 19.59 -2.21
CA ASP A 775 -17.67 19.91 -0.80
C ASP A 775 -16.22 20.33 -0.56
N TYR A 776 -15.25 19.60 -1.10
CA TYR A 776 -13.84 19.96 -0.96
C TYR A 776 -13.48 21.23 -1.73
N THR A 777 -14.10 21.47 -2.90
CA THR A 777 -13.90 22.72 -3.64
C THR A 777 -14.43 23.91 -2.85
N ILE A 778 -15.64 23.83 -2.29
CA ILE A 778 -16.23 24.87 -1.44
C ILE A 778 -15.36 25.09 -0.20
N THR A 779 -14.94 24.01 0.46
CA THR A 779 -14.08 24.07 1.64
C THR A 779 -12.77 24.79 1.33
N LEU A 780 -12.13 24.48 0.18
CA LEU A 780 -10.92 25.17 -0.26
C LEU A 780 -11.16 26.66 -0.54
N LEU A 781 -12.25 26.99 -1.24
CA LEU A 781 -12.63 28.38 -1.53
C LEU A 781 -12.86 29.20 -0.25
N LEU A 782 -13.51 28.62 0.76
CA LEU A 782 -13.75 29.27 2.06
C LEU A 782 -12.49 29.35 2.93
N SER A 783 -11.59 28.36 2.82
CA SER A 783 -10.37 28.29 3.65
C SER A 783 -9.29 29.31 3.27
N VAL A 784 -9.29 29.80 2.03
CA VAL A 784 -8.30 30.77 1.55
C VAL A 784 -8.93 32.16 1.48
N PRO A 785 -8.60 33.10 2.39
CA PRO A 785 -9.24 34.41 2.45
C PRO A 785 -8.93 35.30 1.22
N ASN A 786 -9.87 36.18 0.83
CA ASN A 786 -9.77 37.10 -0.33
C ASN A 786 -8.58 38.04 -0.22
N THR A 787 -8.25 38.45 1.00
CA THR A 787 -7.14 39.36 1.29
C THR A 787 -5.80 38.83 0.81
N VAL A 788 -5.58 37.52 0.85
CA VAL A 788 -4.35 36.89 0.34
C VAL A 788 -4.28 36.96 -1.18
N VAL A 789 -5.41 36.78 -1.87
CA VAL A 789 -5.48 36.77 -3.34
C VAL A 789 -5.29 38.18 -3.90
N TRP A 790 -5.97 39.19 -3.35
CA TRP A 790 -5.82 40.57 -3.81
C TRP A 790 -4.39 41.09 -3.62
N LYS A 791 -3.71 40.69 -2.53
CA LYS A 791 -2.29 41.01 -2.32
C LYS A 791 -1.39 40.42 -3.41
N ILE A 792 -1.68 39.21 -3.88
CA ILE A 792 -0.90 38.59 -4.97
C ILE A 792 -1.14 39.32 -6.30
N GLY A 793 -2.37 39.78 -6.57
CA GLY A 793 -2.71 40.42 -7.83
C GLY A 793 -2.35 41.89 -7.98
N ALA A 794 -2.17 42.60 -6.88
CA ALA A 794 -1.68 43.97 -6.91
C ALA A 794 -0.16 44.06 -7.18
N MET A 795 0.53 42.91 -7.30
CA MET A 795 1.99 42.78 -7.51
C MET A 795 2.32 42.17 -8.85
#